data_AF-A0A7V9HDY8-F1
#
_entry.id   AF-A0A7V9HDY8-F1
#
_cell.length_a   1.000
_cell.length_b   1.000
_cell.length_c   1.000
_cell.angle_alpha   90.00
_cell.angle_beta   90.00
_cell.angle_gamma   90.00
#
_symmetry.space_group_name_H-M   'P 1'
#
loop_
_entity.id
_entity.type
_entity.pdbx_description
1 polymer ?
#
loop_
_entity_poly.entity_id
_entity_poly.type
_entity_poly.pdbx_seq_one_letter_code
_entity_poly.pdbx_strand_id
1 'polypeptide(L)'
;MRRVALVPFLALLSLTAAPLAHAGTERGKAAPLTPAGWRVQPAGEEIGVSQAVAGFQGPLGSVLSPDGSQLLSVSSGAARIQSVDVFDLEERMRTGFVPYDAAKGIGESVFYGIVYSPDGNRAWASGGGQNVVHAYTVGDDGQLTETGAIATPFFPAGIAYANTPNGDRLYVANNLSGVSSNAGGNPPGNRVTVIDPDAGEVEDTGAVTKTIDLGAALQPLGVTFSRDGGKAYVTNWVGRSVSVIDTEKEVKVADIVLSPSNNPLQADHPSAITENPERDEVYTANANSDTVSVIDTTTDELVATIDVALVRGGPKGANPDGLDVSPDGRRLYVALAGENALAVVDLDDREVEGFIPTSWYPADVDATPDGEQIVVTNTNNSGAGPNACGALTPKTGCPAKDPAIDAPTRETPDSQYSGSMIKGSVSIIDVPKSRGELVSQTKRVQRNNQATGRDRKKPKALNAIKHVIYVIKENRTYDHVFGDLPKGNGDPSLNLFGDESAPNHRALARRFTLIDNFYADAEVSPDGHNWATQANSTDYTDKTWPITYSPRPRGGQRSYDFENVPLNQQFATEPLASDPSVPRSAAAQAGGYLWDNAFAQGVSYRSYGEYTRFPGDCTQPPDKRDNESDTTHLNDARFGDHTVHRYPGYNTSCSD
;
A
#
# COMPACT_ATOMS: atom_id res chain seq x y z
N MET A 1 -79.11 5.79 30.13
CA MET A 1 -78.72 4.84 29.07
C MET A 1 -78.48 5.60 27.77
N ARG A 2 -77.23 5.73 27.34
CA ARG A 2 -76.78 5.81 25.93
C ARG A 2 -75.25 5.88 25.94
N ARG A 3 -74.61 4.83 25.41
CA ARG A 3 -73.18 4.75 25.15
C ARG A 3 -72.91 5.40 23.79
N VAL A 4 -71.88 6.24 23.69
CA VAL A 4 -71.27 6.69 22.44
C VAL A 4 -69.86 6.11 22.40
N ALA A 5 -69.49 5.60 21.23
CA ALA A 5 -68.27 4.87 20.96
C ALA A 5 -67.02 5.77 20.95
N LEU A 6 -65.91 5.27 21.48
CA LEU A 6 -64.56 5.77 21.21
C LEU A 6 -63.80 4.72 20.37
N VAL A 7 -63.28 5.18 19.23
CA VAL A 7 -62.33 4.46 18.36
C VAL A 7 -60.92 4.79 18.84
N PRO A 8 -59.98 3.83 18.98
CA PRO A 8 -58.60 4.16 19.28
C PRO A 8 -57.84 4.53 17.99
N PHE A 9 -57.13 5.65 18.05
CA PHE A 9 -56.14 6.09 17.07
C PHE A 9 -54.98 5.10 17.00
N LEU A 10 -54.71 4.52 15.83
CA LEU A 10 -53.43 3.91 15.51
C LEU A 10 -52.40 5.03 15.30
N ALA A 11 -51.34 5.04 16.11
CA ALA A 11 -50.15 5.81 15.81
C ALA A 11 -49.38 5.10 14.67
N LEU A 12 -49.37 5.68 13.47
CA LEU A 12 -48.43 5.32 12.43
C LEU A 12 -47.01 5.70 12.92
N LEU A 13 -46.19 4.71 13.28
CA LEU A 13 -44.75 4.89 13.25
C LEU A 13 -44.35 4.99 11.77
N SER A 14 -44.04 6.19 11.32
CA SER A 14 -43.25 6.39 10.11
C SER A 14 -41.85 5.82 10.35
N LEU A 15 -41.58 4.62 9.84
CA LEU A 15 -40.21 4.18 9.59
C LEU A 15 -39.61 5.12 8.54
N THR A 16 -38.86 6.11 9.00
CA THR A 16 -37.92 6.82 8.14
C THR A 16 -36.81 5.84 7.81
N ALA A 17 -36.85 5.27 6.60
CA ALA A 17 -35.71 4.57 6.02
C ALA A 17 -34.50 5.52 6.04
N ALA A 18 -33.43 5.11 6.72
CA ALA A 18 -32.16 5.82 6.61
C ALA A 18 -31.67 5.71 5.15
N PRO A 19 -31.22 6.80 4.51
CA PRO A 19 -30.71 6.72 3.16
C PRO A 19 -29.40 5.91 3.14
N LEU A 20 -29.34 4.97 2.19
CA LEU A 20 -28.15 4.20 1.83
C LEU A 20 -27.01 5.14 1.44
N ALA A 21 -25.95 5.20 2.25
CA ALA A 21 -24.69 5.83 1.86
C ALA A 21 -23.98 4.88 0.89
N HIS A 22 -23.94 5.25 -0.39
CA HIS A 22 -23.18 4.57 -1.42
C HIS A 22 -21.76 5.16 -1.45
N ALA A 23 -20.76 4.35 -1.79
CA ALA A 23 -19.47 4.84 -2.27
C ALA A 23 -19.68 5.57 -3.63
N GLY A 24 -19.01 6.70 -3.82
CA GLY A 24 -19.11 7.53 -5.04
C GLY A 24 -19.77 8.91 -4.81
N THR A 25 -19.05 9.98 -5.15
CA THR A 25 -19.39 11.38 -4.84
C THR A 25 -20.25 12.07 -5.92
N GLU A 26 -21.27 12.81 -5.47
CA GLU A 26 -21.74 14.09 -6.04
C GLU A 26 -22.31 14.96 -4.90
N ARG A 27 -22.15 16.29 -4.99
CA ARG A 27 -22.55 17.27 -3.96
C ARG A 27 -24.01 17.08 -3.50
N GLY A 28 -24.20 16.86 -2.20
CA GLY A 28 -25.52 16.73 -1.56
C GLY A 28 -25.86 15.31 -1.07
N LYS A 29 -25.03 14.30 -1.37
CA LYS A 29 -25.13 12.95 -0.78
C LYS A 29 -24.12 12.74 0.35
N ALA A 30 -24.40 11.75 1.21
CA ALA A 30 -23.56 11.34 2.33
C ALA A 30 -22.10 11.13 1.89
N ALA A 31 -21.14 11.45 2.77
CA ALA A 31 -19.72 11.26 2.49
C ALA A 31 -19.40 9.84 2.00
N PRO A 32 -18.48 9.68 1.03
CA PRO A 32 -18.10 8.38 0.50
C PRO A 32 -17.65 7.44 1.62
N LEU A 33 -17.91 6.16 1.42
CA LEU A 33 -17.50 5.10 2.33
C LEU A 33 -16.43 4.23 1.66
N THR A 34 -15.39 3.89 2.41
CA THR A 34 -14.49 2.80 2.03
C THR A 34 -15.27 1.46 2.04
N PRO A 35 -14.79 0.41 1.36
CA PRO A 35 -15.27 -0.95 1.51
C PRO A 35 -15.38 -1.35 2.97
N ALA A 36 -14.42 -0.96 3.83
CA ALA A 36 -14.44 -1.14 5.30
C ALA A 36 -15.62 -0.44 6.03
N GLY A 37 -16.39 0.41 5.35
CA GLY A 37 -17.48 1.19 5.91
C GLY A 37 -17.00 2.44 6.67
N TRP A 38 -15.76 2.89 6.44
CA TRP A 38 -15.23 4.12 7.02
C TRP A 38 -15.63 5.32 6.18
N ARG A 39 -15.87 6.47 6.82
CA ARG A 39 -16.24 7.70 6.10
C ARG A 39 -14.98 8.39 5.61
N VAL A 40 -14.92 8.68 4.32
CA VAL A 40 -13.87 9.51 3.73
C VAL A 40 -14.35 10.96 3.75
N GLN A 41 -13.72 11.75 4.61
CA GLN A 41 -14.02 13.16 4.78
C GLN A 41 -12.71 13.91 5.01
N PRO A 42 -11.92 14.21 3.96
CA PRO A 42 -10.66 14.94 4.07
C PRO A 42 -10.83 16.36 4.62
N ALA A 43 -9.82 16.84 5.35
CA ALA A 43 -9.61 18.27 5.56
C ALA A 43 -9.11 18.91 4.25
N GLY A 44 -9.25 20.23 4.14
CA GLY A 44 -8.76 20.95 2.96
C GLY A 44 -9.58 20.69 1.69
N GLU A 45 -8.94 20.93 0.56
CA GLU A 45 -9.49 20.73 -0.79
C GLU A 45 -8.77 19.61 -1.53
N GLU A 46 -9.47 18.95 -2.45
CA GLU A 46 -8.91 17.85 -3.22
C GLU A 46 -8.79 18.20 -4.70
N ILE A 47 -7.61 17.94 -5.27
CA ILE A 47 -7.35 17.91 -6.70
C ILE A 47 -7.45 16.47 -7.17
N GLY A 48 -8.42 16.17 -8.05
CA GLY A 48 -8.55 14.84 -8.65
C GLY A 48 -7.54 14.61 -9.77
N VAL A 49 -7.07 13.37 -9.91
CA VAL A 49 -6.44 12.94 -11.18
C VAL A 49 -7.52 12.91 -12.29
N SER A 50 -7.17 13.34 -13.50
CA SER A 50 -8.15 13.51 -14.58
C SER A 50 -8.94 12.24 -14.91
N GLN A 51 -10.26 12.35 -15.02
CA GLN A 51 -11.15 11.26 -15.43
C GLN A 51 -10.89 10.77 -16.87
N ALA A 52 -10.21 11.58 -17.69
CA ALA A 52 -9.98 11.27 -19.10
C ALA A 52 -8.88 10.22 -19.33
N VAL A 53 -8.11 9.84 -18.31
CA VAL A 53 -7.00 8.90 -18.44
C VAL A 53 -7.41 7.55 -17.85
N ALA A 54 -7.26 6.46 -18.61
CA ALA A 54 -7.61 5.11 -18.17
C ALA A 54 -6.53 4.53 -17.23
N GLY A 55 -6.93 3.73 -16.21
CA GLY A 55 -6.00 2.96 -15.36
C GLY A 55 -5.90 3.39 -13.88
N PHE A 56 -5.20 2.59 -13.05
CA PHE A 56 -4.86 2.95 -11.67
C PHE A 56 -4.02 4.23 -11.66
N GLN A 57 -4.49 5.24 -10.93
CA GLN A 57 -3.85 6.55 -10.85
C GLN A 57 -3.93 7.08 -9.43
N GLY A 58 -3.28 6.39 -8.49
CA GLY A 58 -2.89 7.06 -7.25
C GLY A 58 -1.65 7.90 -7.53
N PRO A 59 -1.62 9.23 -7.30
CA PRO A 59 -0.35 9.87 -7.00
C PRO A 59 0.25 9.13 -5.79
N LEU A 60 1.49 8.68 -5.91
CA LEU A 60 2.20 7.90 -4.90
C LEU A 60 3.22 8.82 -4.22
N GLY A 61 4.51 8.57 -4.40
CA GLY A 61 5.53 9.50 -3.94
C GLY A 61 5.38 10.88 -4.59
N SER A 62 5.69 11.92 -3.83
CA SER A 62 5.64 13.30 -4.27
C SER A 62 6.84 14.11 -3.82
N VAL A 63 6.96 15.31 -4.39
CA VAL A 63 7.91 16.32 -3.97
C VAL A 63 7.37 17.70 -4.35
N LEU A 64 7.47 18.66 -3.42
CA LEU A 64 7.17 20.06 -3.70
C LEU A 64 8.28 20.74 -4.49
N SER A 65 7.90 21.68 -5.36
CA SER A 65 8.85 22.63 -5.93
C SER A 65 9.52 23.45 -4.81
N PRO A 66 10.75 23.94 -4.99
CA PRO A 66 11.45 24.69 -3.94
C PRO A 66 10.72 25.93 -3.41
N ASP A 67 9.85 26.53 -4.22
CA ASP A 67 9.00 27.66 -3.85
C ASP A 67 7.64 27.25 -3.26
N GLY A 68 7.29 25.95 -3.29
CA GLY A 68 6.04 25.41 -2.80
C GLY A 68 4.82 25.67 -3.69
N SER A 69 4.99 26.16 -4.91
CA SER A 69 3.87 26.45 -5.83
C SER A 69 3.33 25.21 -6.55
N GLN A 70 4.17 24.17 -6.71
CA GLN A 70 3.85 22.96 -7.45
C GLN A 70 4.18 21.70 -6.68
N LEU A 71 3.47 20.62 -7.02
CA LEU A 71 3.75 19.27 -6.57
C LEU A 71 3.99 18.39 -7.80
N LEU A 72 5.12 17.68 -7.81
CA LEU A 72 5.28 16.53 -8.70
C LEU A 72 4.88 15.26 -7.98
N SER A 73 4.26 14.33 -8.69
CA SER A 73 4.00 12.99 -8.16
C SER A 73 4.08 11.91 -9.23
N VAL A 74 4.41 10.70 -8.80
CA VAL A 74 4.50 9.52 -9.66
C VAL A 74 3.25 8.65 -9.53
N SER A 75 2.67 8.27 -10.67
CA SER A 75 1.52 7.36 -10.74
C SER A 75 1.98 5.94 -11.10
N SER A 76 2.29 5.09 -10.11
CA SER A 76 2.86 3.75 -10.36
C SER A 76 1.85 2.58 -10.47
N GLY A 77 0.77 2.75 -11.23
CA GLY A 77 -0.39 1.84 -11.20
C GLY A 77 -0.34 0.51 -11.95
N ALA A 78 -1.35 -0.35 -11.75
CA ALA A 78 -1.56 -1.65 -12.44
C ALA A 78 -2.01 -1.55 -13.91
N ALA A 79 -1.95 -0.35 -14.46
CA ALA A 79 -2.41 -0.01 -15.79
C ALA A 79 -1.25 0.07 -16.78
N ARG A 80 -1.59 0.19 -18.07
CA ARG A 80 -0.63 0.40 -19.15
C ARG A 80 0.09 1.74 -19.05
N ILE A 81 -0.67 2.81 -18.81
CA ILE A 81 -0.15 4.17 -18.76
C ILE A 81 0.11 4.56 -17.31
N GLN A 82 1.33 4.99 -17.05
CA GLN A 82 1.76 5.67 -15.84
C GLN A 82 2.09 7.12 -16.15
N SER A 83 2.36 7.91 -15.13
CA SER A 83 2.76 9.30 -15.34
C SER A 83 3.64 9.83 -14.23
N VAL A 84 4.49 10.79 -14.59
CA VAL A 84 4.82 11.87 -13.67
C VAL A 84 3.82 12.99 -13.88
N ASP A 85 3.15 13.39 -12.82
CA ASP A 85 2.07 14.35 -12.81
C ASP A 85 2.54 15.68 -12.20
N VAL A 86 2.10 16.79 -12.80
CA VAL A 86 2.34 18.15 -12.29
C VAL A 86 1.03 18.70 -11.76
N PHE A 87 1.01 19.06 -10.48
CA PHE A 87 -0.11 19.74 -9.85
C PHE A 87 0.30 21.15 -9.47
N ASP A 88 -0.51 22.12 -9.89
CA ASP A 88 -0.38 23.50 -9.46
C ASP A 88 -1.26 23.72 -8.24
N LEU A 89 -0.65 24.17 -7.14
CA LEU A 89 -1.31 24.30 -5.85
C LEU A 89 -2.10 25.61 -5.72
N GLU A 90 -1.76 26.63 -6.51
CA GLU A 90 -2.48 27.89 -6.57
C GLU A 90 -3.74 27.76 -7.45
N GLU A 91 -3.57 27.22 -8.67
CA GLU A 91 -4.67 26.93 -9.61
C GLU A 91 -5.53 25.73 -9.16
N ARG A 92 -5.01 24.92 -8.23
CA ARG A 92 -5.67 23.73 -7.65
C ARG A 92 -6.10 22.72 -8.70
N MET A 93 -5.18 22.43 -9.62
CA MET A 93 -5.43 21.49 -10.70
C MET A 93 -4.17 20.79 -11.18
N ARG A 94 -4.36 19.63 -11.79
CA ARG A 94 -3.31 18.97 -12.57
C ARG A 94 -3.09 19.76 -13.86
N THR A 95 -1.93 20.41 -13.98
CA THR A 95 -1.60 21.28 -15.13
C THR A 95 -0.82 20.54 -16.21
N GLY A 96 -0.10 19.47 -15.85
CA GLY A 96 0.75 18.72 -16.78
C GLY A 96 0.93 17.25 -16.39
N PHE A 97 1.45 16.46 -17.32
CA PHE A 97 1.97 15.12 -17.05
C PHE A 97 2.85 14.59 -18.17
N VAL A 98 3.80 13.72 -17.83
CA VAL A 98 4.60 12.92 -18.78
C VAL A 98 4.11 11.47 -18.73
N PRO A 99 3.53 10.91 -19.80
CA PRO A 99 3.01 9.55 -19.81
C PRO A 99 4.08 8.51 -20.14
N TYR A 100 4.04 7.39 -19.42
CA TYR A 100 4.88 6.22 -19.63
C TYR A 100 4.02 5.02 -20.02
N ASP A 101 4.23 4.49 -21.23
CA ASP A 101 3.47 3.39 -21.80
C ASP A 101 4.24 2.08 -21.67
N ALA A 102 3.89 1.27 -20.67
CA ALA A 102 4.57 0.02 -20.38
C ALA A 102 4.67 -0.96 -21.57
N ALA A 103 3.88 -0.78 -22.64
CA ALA A 103 3.98 -1.58 -23.86
C ALA A 103 5.15 -1.19 -24.78
N LYS A 104 5.72 0.00 -24.63
CA LYS A 104 6.75 0.56 -25.52
C LYS A 104 8.19 0.14 -25.17
N GLY A 105 8.44 -0.46 -24.01
CA GLY A 105 9.73 -1.06 -23.68
C GLY A 105 10.50 -0.36 -22.55
N ILE A 106 11.83 -0.32 -22.65
CA ILE A 106 12.73 0.29 -21.64
C ILE A 106 12.45 1.78 -21.54
N GLY A 107 12.47 2.34 -20.31
CA GLY A 107 12.19 3.76 -20.08
C GLY A 107 10.69 4.11 -20.09
N GLU A 108 9.81 3.13 -19.97
CA GLU A 108 8.37 3.36 -20.03
C GLU A 108 7.69 2.96 -18.72
N SER A 109 8.30 3.33 -17.59
CA SER A 109 7.66 3.22 -16.28
C SER A 109 8.23 4.17 -15.24
N VAL A 110 7.43 4.49 -14.23
CA VAL A 110 7.84 5.20 -13.01
C VAL A 110 7.47 4.41 -11.77
N PHE A 111 8.19 4.65 -10.68
CA PHE A 111 8.01 4.10 -9.34
C PHE A 111 8.15 5.22 -8.29
N TYR A 112 8.15 4.87 -7.00
CA TYR A 112 7.91 5.80 -5.88
C TYR A 112 8.83 7.03 -5.78
N GLY A 113 10.09 6.97 -6.20
CA GLY A 113 11.01 8.09 -6.00
C GLY A 113 10.82 9.21 -7.03
N ILE A 114 10.76 10.45 -6.55
CA ILE A 114 10.79 11.68 -7.35
C ILE A 114 11.49 12.78 -6.56
N VAL A 115 12.26 13.64 -7.23
CA VAL A 115 12.98 14.75 -6.57
C VAL A 115 13.22 15.92 -7.52
N TYR A 116 13.24 17.14 -7.00
CA TYR A 116 13.66 18.35 -7.71
C TYR A 116 15.15 18.64 -7.52
N SER A 117 15.75 19.38 -8.47
CA SER A 117 16.98 20.12 -8.19
C SER A 117 16.70 21.28 -7.22
N PRO A 118 17.69 21.76 -6.44
CA PRO A 118 17.49 22.84 -5.47
C PRO A 118 17.00 24.17 -6.08
N ASP A 119 17.33 24.41 -7.34
CA ASP A 119 16.88 25.58 -8.10
C ASP A 119 15.53 25.37 -8.80
N GLY A 120 14.96 24.16 -8.72
CA GLY A 120 13.64 23.82 -9.24
C GLY A 120 13.56 23.68 -10.76
N ASN A 121 14.69 23.79 -11.49
CA ASN A 121 14.70 23.74 -12.96
C ASN A 121 14.87 22.34 -13.54
N ARG A 122 15.18 21.35 -12.71
CA ARG A 122 15.32 19.94 -13.08
C ARG A 122 14.58 19.07 -12.10
N ALA A 123 14.19 17.89 -12.56
CA ALA A 123 13.61 16.86 -11.72
C ALA A 123 14.08 15.47 -12.17
N TRP A 124 13.98 14.50 -11.28
CA TRP A 124 14.25 13.10 -11.59
C TRP A 124 13.20 12.18 -10.97
N ALA A 125 12.86 11.10 -11.68
CA ALA A 125 11.92 10.09 -11.19
C ALA A 125 12.47 8.68 -11.40
N SER A 126 12.35 7.84 -10.37
CA SER A 126 12.79 6.45 -10.45
C SER A 126 11.88 5.64 -11.37
N GLY A 127 12.48 4.85 -12.25
CA GLY A 127 11.77 4.03 -13.23
C GLY A 127 11.34 2.65 -12.74
N GLY A 128 11.76 2.20 -11.55
CA GLY A 128 11.44 0.87 -11.03
C GLY A 128 11.92 -0.27 -11.94
N GLY A 129 11.02 -1.17 -12.33
CA GLY A 129 11.41 -2.41 -13.02
C GLY A 129 12.19 -2.24 -14.33
N GLN A 130 12.13 -1.07 -14.99
CA GLN A 130 12.87 -0.78 -16.21
C GLN A 130 14.34 -0.38 -15.96
N ASN A 131 14.76 -0.31 -14.69
CA ASN A 131 16.12 -0.01 -14.28
C ASN A 131 16.63 1.33 -14.84
N VAL A 132 15.83 2.39 -14.82
CA VAL A 132 16.23 3.73 -15.24
C VAL A 132 15.86 4.79 -14.20
N VAL A 133 16.51 5.94 -14.25
CA VAL A 133 16.05 7.18 -13.62
C VAL A 133 15.74 8.18 -14.73
N HIS A 134 14.48 8.61 -14.82
CA HIS A 134 14.03 9.63 -15.76
C HIS A 134 14.54 11.01 -15.32
N ALA A 135 14.98 11.82 -16.28
CA ALA A 135 15.44 13.19 -16.07
C ALA A 135 14.53 14.17 -16.83
N TYR A 136 14.24 15.30 -16.20
CA TYR A 136 13.35 16.33 -16.75
C TYR A 136 13.95 17.71 -16.56
N THR A 137 13.71 18.58 -17.54
CA THR A 137 13.71 20.03 -17.31
C THR A 137 12.33 20.50 -16.89
N VAL A 138 12.30 21.47 -15.99
CA VAL A 138 11.11 22.16 -15.50
C VAL A 138 11.11 23.56 -16.11
N GLY A 139 10.11 23.86 -16.93
CA GLY A 139 9.98 25.16 -17.57
C GLY A 139 9.61 26.28 -16.59
N ASP A 140 9.74 27.54 -17.02
CA ASP A 140 9.27 28.70 -16.24
C ASP A 140 7.74 28.69 -16.03
N ASP A 141 7.00 27.94 -16.85
CA ASP A 141 5.57 27.65 -16.71
C ASP A 141 5.30 26.43 -15.80
N GLY A 142 6.35 25.89 -15.19
CA GLY A 142 6.36 24.71 -14.33
C GLY A 142 6.00 23.40 -15.05
N GLN A 143 5.99 23.39 -16.39
CA GLN A 143 5.75 22.17 -17.14
C GLN A 143 7.01 21.32 -17.23
N LEU A 144 6.82 20.00 -17.14
CA LEU A 144 7.90 19.03 -17.30
C LEU A 144 8.15 18.72 -18.77
N THR A 145 9.42 18.71 -19.16
CA THR A 145 9.90 18.12 -20.41
C THR A 145 10.95 17.07 -20.08
N GLU A 146 10.67 15.81 -20.41
CA GLU A 146 11.65 14.74 -20.27
C GLU A 146 12.82 14.98 -21.23
N THR A 147 14.03 14.98 -20.68
CA THR A 147 15.27 15.21 -21.43
C THR A 147 16.01 13.90 -21.71
N GLY A 148 15.76 12.86 -20.92
CA GLY A 148 16.29 11.52 -21.15
C GLY A 148 16.07 10.59 -19.96
N ALA A 149 16.69 9.41 -20.04
CA ALA A 149 16.65 8.39 -19.00
C ALA A 149 18.06 7.85 -18.75
N ILE A 150 18.47 7.85 -17.48
CA ILE A 150 19.77 7.36 -17.02
C ILE A 150 19.64 5.87 -16.72
N ALA A 151 20.37 5.03 -17.45
CA ALA A 151 20.39 3.60 -17.21
C ALA A 151 21.03 3.28 -15.84
N THR A 152 20.32 2.50 -15.02
CA THR A 152 20.79 2.04 -13.71
C THR A 152 20.98 0.52 -13.71
N PRO A 153 21.89 -0.02 -12.88
CA PRO A 153 22.16 -1.46 -12.88
C PRO A 153 21.10 -2.31 -12.16
N PHE A 154 20.20 -1.69 -11.40
CA PHE A 154 19.24 -2.37 -10.51
C PHE A 154 17.87 -1.67 -10.55
N PHE A 155 16.93 -2.09 -9.70
CA PHE A 155 15.57 -1.53 -9.61
C PHE A 155 15.57 -0.25 -8.77
N PRO A 156 15.52 0.97 -9.36
CA PRO A 156 15.56 2.22 -8.62
C PRO A 156 14.20 2.48 -7.97
N ALA A 157 14.20 2.80 -6.68
CA ALA A 157 13.00 3.11 -5.90
C ALA A 157 13.03 4.52 -5.32
N GLY A 158 13.36 4.73 -4.04
CA GLY A 158 13.54 6.08 -3.51
C GLY A 158 14.77 6.75 -4.11
N ILE A 159 14.67 8.06 -4.31
CA ILE A 159 15.74 8.91 -4.84
C ILE A 159 15.82 10.16 -3.96
N ALA A 160 17.03 10.62 -3.68
CA ALA A 160 17.28 11.89 -3.01
C ALA A 160 18.41 12.63 -3.69
N TYR A 161 18.33 13.96 -3.65
CA TYR A 161 19.37 14.86 -4.13
C TYR A 161 20.04 15.54 -2.94
N ALA A 162 21.36 15.71 -2.98
CA ALA A 162 22.06 16.63 -2.10
C ALA A 162 23.36 17.17 -2.74
N ASN A 163 23.79 18.34 -2.26
CA ASN A 163 25.17 18.76 -2.42
C ASN A 163 26.04 18.00 -1.41
N THR A 164 26.91 17.13 -1.90
CA THR A 164 27.80 16.31 -1.08
C THR A 164 29.23 16.86 -1.12
N PRO A 165 30.17 16.37 -0.30
CA PRO A 165 31.60 16.71 -0.43
C PRO A 165 32.19 16.40 -1.81
N ASN A 166 31.56 15.50 -2.58
CA ASN A 166 31.95 15.15 -3.94
C ASN A 166 31.18 15.93 -5.03
N GLY A 167 30.43 16.97 -4.66
CA GLY A 167 29.54 17.74 -5.52
C GLY A 167 28.10 17.26 -5.47
N ASP A 168 27.28 17.73 -6.41
CA ASP A 168 25.88 17.35 -6.49
C ASP A 168 25.73 15.86 -6.80
N ARG A 169 24.85 15.19 -6.05
CA ARG A 169 24.62 13.76 -6.20
C ARG A 169 23.15 13.43 -6.06
N LEU A 170 22.72 12.49 -6.88
CA LEU A 170 21.51 11.72 -6.67
C LEU A 170 21.90 10.36 -6.08
N TYR A 171 21.30 10.01 -4.95
CA TYR A 171 21.39 8.66 -4.37
C TYR A 171 20.08 7.94 -4.62
N VAL A 172 20.17 6.75 -5.19
CA VAL A 172 19.01 5.95 -5.59
C VAL A 172 19.05 4.61 -4.85
N ALA A 173 18.07 4.39 -3.98
CA ALA A 173 17.91 3.14 -3.26
C ALA A 173 17.40 2.06 -4.22
N ASN A 174 18.16 0.97 -4.38
CA ASN A 174 17.80 -0.09 -5.31
C ASN A 174 17.05 -1.21 -4.58
N ASN A 175 15.74 -1.30 -4.82
CA ASN A 175 14.85 -2.17 -4.05
C ASN A 175 15.01 -3.66 -4.38
N LEU A 176 15.29 -3.98 -5.64
CA LEU A 176 15.56 -5.33 -6.13
C LEU A 176 16.94 -5.40 -6.78
N SER A 177 17.60 -6.55 -6.64
CA SER A 177 18.92 -6.83 -7.26
C SER A 177 18.81 -7.16 -8.76
N GLY A 178 17.61 -7.13 -9.34
CA GLY A 178 17.39 -7.37 -10.77
C GLY A 178 15.94 -7.64 -11.12
N VAL A 179 15.72 -8.02 -12.37
CA VAL A 179 14.40 -8.36 -12.91
C VAL A 179 13.97 -9.73 -12.38
N SER A 180 12.74 -9.83 -11.88
CA SER A 180 12.17 -11.12 -11.50
C SER A 180 12.11 -12.06 -12.72
N SER A 181 12.52 -13.32 -12.57
CA SER A 181 12.24 -14.33 -13.59
C SER A 181 11.08 -15.20 -13.13
N ASN A 182 10.30 -15.77 -14.06
CA ASN A 182 9.17 -16.67 -13.76
C ASN A 182 9.55 -17.89 -12.87
N ALA A 183 10.85 -18.14 -12.65
CA ALA A 183 11.37 -19.19 -11.79
C ALA A 183 12.24 -18.68 -10.61
N GLY A 184 12.53 -17.38 -10.51
CA GLY A 184 13.62 -16.83 -9.68
C GLY A 184 13.24 -15.78 -8.62
N GLY A 185 11.94 -15.51 -8.42
CA GLY A 185 11.47 -14.59 -7.36
C GLY A 185 11.94 -13.15 -7.52
N ASN A 186 11.73 -12.33 -6.49
CA ASN A 186 12.22 -10.96 -6.39
C ASN A 186 13.52 -10.94 -5.58
N PRO A 187 14.71 -11.07 -6.21
CA PRO A 187 15.95 -11.04 -5.46
C PRO A 187 16.07 -9.67 -4.79
N PRO A 188 16.19 -9.60 -3.45
CA PRO A 188 16.21 -8.35 -2.74
C PRO A 188 17.43 -7.53 -3.13
N GLY A 189 17.22 -6.23 -3.26
CA GLY A 189 18.30 -5.29 -3.49
C GLY A 189 19.14 -5.09 -2.23
N ASN A 190 20.39 -4.71 -2.42
CA ASN A 190 21.33 -4.37 -1.34
C ASN A 190 22.33 -3.30 -1.80
N ARG A 191 21.86 -2.39 -2.67
CA ARG A 191 22.71 -1.41 -3.36
C ARG A 191 22.09 -0.03 -3.35
N VAL A 192 22.94 0.99 -3.35
CA VAL A 192 22.57 2.37 -3.71
C VAL A 192 23.34 2.76 -4.97
N THR A 193 22.64 3.30 -5.96
CA THR A 193 23.26 3.85 -7.17
C THR A 193 23.51 5.33 -6.94
N VAL A 194 24.74 5.78 -7.19
CA VAL A 194 25.15 7.18 -7.11
C VAL A 194 25.25 7.73 -8.52
N ILE A 195 24.53 8.83 -8.77
CA ILE A 195 24.45 9.48 -10.06
C ILE A 195 24.96 10.92 -9.91
N ASP A 196 25.82 11.32 -10.85
CA ASP A 196 26.17 12.72 -11.08
C ASP A 196 25.09 13.36 -11.98
N PRO A 197 24.27 14.28 -11.45
CA PRO A 197 23.17 14.88 -12.21
C PRO A 197 23.64 15.79 -13.35
N ASP A 198 24.93 16.15 -13.41
CA ASP A 198 25.49 17.07 -14.41
C ASP A 198 26.28 16.34 -15.53
N ALA A 199 26.52 15.04 -15.39
CA ALA A 199 27.33 14.24 -16.32
C ALA A 199 26.67 13.96 -17.70
N GLY A 200 25.49 14.54 -17.97
CA GLY A 200 24.73 14.45 -19.22
C GLY A 200 23.64 13.37 -19.18
N GLU A 201 22.44 13.72 -19.66
CA GLU A 201 21.19 12.95 -19.50
C GLU A 201 20.91 11.97 -20.68
N VAL A 202 21.95 11.53 -21.39
CA VAL A 202 21.82 10.63 -22.55
C VAL A 202 21.52 9.20 -22.06
N GLU A 203 20.86 8.36 -22.88
CA GLU A 203 20.56 6.93 -22.65
C GLU A 203 21.82 6.02 -22.46
N ASP A 204 22.79 6.43 -21.63
CA ASP A 204 24.01 5.72 -21.28
C ASP A 204 24.28 5.82 -19.77
N THR A 205 25.08 4.89 -19.26
CA THR A 205 25.53 4.77 -17.87
C THR A 205 26.54 5.84 -17.44
N GLY A 206 26.92 6.78 -18.33
CA GLY A 206 27.96 7.78 -18.08
C GLY A 206 27.71 8.68 -16.86
N ALA A 207 26.45 8.83 -16.45
CA ALA A 207 26.07 9.57 -15.25
C ALA A 207 26.15 8.76 -13.95
N VAL A 208 26.18 7.41 -14.02
CA VAL A 208 26.35 6.56 -12.83
C VAL A 208 27.83 6.55 -12.44
N THR A 209 28.15 7.20 -11.32
CA THR A 209 29.54 7.32 -10.84
C THR A 209 29.93 6.17 -9.92
N LYS A 210 28.96 5.60 -9.18
CA LYS A 210 29.22 4.50 -8.24
C LYS A 210 27.99 3.66 -7.96
N THR A 211 28.23 2.42 -7.52
CA THR A 211 27.24 1.62 -6.79
C THR A 211 27.82 1.25 -5.43
N ILE A 212 27.09 1.58 -4.37
CA ILE A 212 27.49 1.33 -2.99
C ILE A 212 26.86 0.02 -2.51
N ASP A 213 27.68 -0.88 -1.98
CA ASP A 213 27.27 -2.14 -1.37
C ASP A 213 26.79 -1.89 0.07
N LEU A 214 25.52 -2.22 0.36
CA LEU A 214 24.94 -2.12 1.70
C LEU A 214 25.07 -3.42 2.52
N GLY A 215 25.79 -4.42 2.02
CA GLY A 215 26.00 -5.71 2.66
C GLY A 215 24.75 -6.58 2.64
N ALA A 216 24.39 -7.12 3.81
CA ALA A 216 23.22 -7.97 4.01
C ALA A 216 21.93 -7.16 4.24
N ALA A 217 21.88 -5.87 3.87
CA ALA A 217 20.65 -5.08 3.90
C ALA A 217 19.71 -5.51 2.77
N LEU A 218 18.43 -5.75 3.07
CA LEU A 218 17.49 -6.37 2.12
C LEU A 218 16.33 -5.41 1.82
N GLN A 219 16.28 -5.01 0.55
CA GLN A 219 15.32 -4.09 -0.07
C GLN A 219 15.40 -2.63 0.40
N PRO A 220 16.50 -1.91 0.07
CA PRO A 220 16.55 -0.45 0.17
C PRO A 220 15.31 0.20 -0.45
N LEU A 221 14.69 1.17 0.22
CA LEU A 221 13.49 1.84 -0.28
C LEU A 221 13.62 3.36 -0.29
N GLY A 222 13.51 4.02 0.86
CA GLY A 222 13.72 5.46 1.00
C GLY A 222 15.17 5.82 1.30
N VAL A 223 15.60 6.99 0.82
CA VAL A 223 16.92 7.58 1.08
C VAL A 223 16.75 9.07 1.40
N THR A 224 17.50 9.57 2.38
CA THR A 224 17.65 11.01 2.65
C THR A 224 19.11 11.32 3.02
N PHE A 225 19.46 12.59 3.09
CA PHE A 225 20.79 13.06 3.51
C PHE A 225 20.73 13.72 4.88
N SER A 226 21.85 13.74 5.61
CA SER A 226 22.01 14.71 6.70
C SER A 226 21.99 16.12 6.14
N ARG A 227 21.59 17.11 6.95
CA ARG A 227 21.56 18.53 6.58
C ARG A 227 22.80 19.07 5.87
N ASP A 228 23.97 18.58 6.29
CA ASP A 228 25.27 18.98 5.75
C ASP A 228 25.70 18.22 4.49
N GLY A 229 24.88 17.26 4.04
CA GLY A 229 25.16 16.39 2.89
C GLY A 229 26.31 15.41 3.11
N GLY A 230 26.90 15.35 4.32
CA GLY A 230 28.05 14.51 4.66
C GLY A 230 27.71 13.03 4.85
N LYS A 231 26.45 12.73 5.14
CA LYS A 231 25.92 11.37 5.28
C LYS A 231 24.63 11.19 4.50
N ALA A 232 24.37 9.95 4.09
CA ALA A 232 23.07 9.52 3.59
C ALA A 232 22.52 8.38 4.45
N TYR A 233 21.21 8.39 4.69
CA TYR A 233 20.48 7.41 5.47
C TYR A 233 19.50 6.66 4.56
N VAL A 234 19.59 5.33 4.54
CA VAL A 234 18.84 4.49 3.61
C VAL A 234 18.05 3.44 4.39
N THR A 235 16.73 3.50 4.26
CA THR A 235 15.83 2.51 4.89
C THR A 235 15.97 1.15 4.24
N ASN A 236 15.99 0.10 5.06
CA ASN A 236 16.02 -1.28 4.60
C ASN A 236 14.66 -1.93 4.90
N TRP A 237 13.77 -1.97 3.91
CA TRP A 237 12.34 -2.26 4.10
C TRP A 237 12.07 -3.60 4.79
N VAL A 238 12.90 -4.62 4.58
CA VAL A 238 12.78 -5.92 5.29
C VAL A 238 13.91 -6.12 6.32
N GLY A 239 14.78 -5.13 6.48
CA GLY A 239 15.97 -5.20 7.34
C GLY A 239 15.80 -4.61 8.73
N ARG A 240 14.66 -3.99 9.06
CA ARG A 240 14.39 -3.29 10.35
C ARG A 240 15.54 -2.37 10.77
N SER A 241 16.14 -1.73 9.78
CA SER A 241 17.39 -0.98 9.92
C SER A 241 17.46 0.17 8.93
N VAL A 242 18.33 1.12 9.25
CA VAL A 242 18.75 2.19 8.35
C VAL A 242 20.26 2.05 8.12
N SER A 243 20.68 1.96 6.85
CA SER A 243 22.09 1.99 6.47
C SER A 243 22.59 3.43 6.46
N VAL A 244 23.78 3.69 7.01
CA VAL A 244 24.44 5.00 6.98
C VAL A 244 25.60 4.97 5.99
N ILE A 245 25.63 5.95 5.09
CA ILE A 245 26.67 6.10 4.07
C ILE A 245 27.43 7.39 4.32
N ASP A 246 28.77 7.31 4.35
CA ASP A 246 29.65 8.47 4.26
C ASP A 246 29.70 8.91 2.79
N THR A 247 29.29 10.15 2.50
CA THR A 247 29.13 10.64 1.12
C THR A 247 30.43 11.15 0.49
N GLU A 248 31.46 11.46 1.30
CA GLU A 248 32.80 11.79 0.81
C GLU A 248 33.52 10.53 0.31
N LYS A 249 33.42 9.44 1.06
CA LYS A 249 34.00 8.14 0.69
C LYS A 249 33.08 7.34 -0.23
N GLU A 250 31.80 7.68 -0.25
CA GLU A 250 30.70 6.96 -0.90
C GLU A 250 30.73 5.46 -0.52
N VAL A 251 30.77 5.17 0.78
CA VAL A 251 30.75 3.79 1.31
C VAL A 251 29.80 3.71 2.51
N LYS A 252 29.15 2.55 2.68
CA LYS A 252 28.42 2.27 3.92
C LYS A 252 29.38 2.25 5.11
N VAL A 253 29.04 2.95 6.18
CA VAL A 253 29.82 3.04 7.43
C VAL A 253 29.13 2.40 8.63
N ALA A 254 27.79 2.31 8.64
CA ALA A 254 27.05 1.69 9.74
C ALA A 254 25.68 1.14 9.28
N ASP A 255 25.10 0.29 10.11
CA ASP A 255 23.68 -0.07 10.09
C ASP A 255 23.08 0.26 11.46
N ILE A 256 22.03 1.07 11.49
CA ILE A 256 21.28 1.42 12.69
C ILE A 256 20.13 0.43 12.82
N VAL A 257 20.12 -0.37 13.90
CA VAL A 257 19.05 -1.33 14.18
C VAL A 257 17.87 -0.58 14.81
N LEU A 258 16.68 -0.68 14.20
CA LEU A 258 15.49 0.05 14.65
C LEU A 258 14.66 -0.71 15.70
N SER A 259 14.75 -2.05 15.71
CA SER A 259 14.07 -2.88 16.71
C SER A 259 15.03 -3.36 17.80
N PRO A 260 14.67 -3.25 19.08
CA PRO A 260 15.45 -3.86 20.14
C PRO A 260 15.32 -5.39 20.08
N SER A 261 16.35 -6.09 20.59
CA SER A 261 16.42 -7.56 20.55
C SER A 261 15.29 -8.27 21.30
N ASN A 262 14.65 -7.60 22.26
CA ASN A 262 13.51 -8.14 23.03
C ASN A 262 12.14 -7.91 22.35
N ASN A 263 12.09 -7.08 21.31
CA ASN A 263 10.90 -6.85 20.49
C ASN A 263 11.32 -6.68 19.02
N PRO A 264 11.66 -7.78 18.34
CA PRO A 264 12.20 -7.73 16.98
C PRO A 264 11.19 -7.24 15.94
N LEU A 265 9.93 -7.00 16.29
CA LEU A 265 8.94 -6.45 15.34
C LEU A 265 8.60 -4.98 15.59
N GLN A 266 9.24 -4.35 16.58
CA GLN A 266 9.17 -2.91 16.73
C GLN A 266 9.88 -2.23 15.57
N ALA A 267 9.32 -1.17 15.01
CA ALA A 267 9.92 -0.47 13.87
C ALA A 267 10.14 -1.36 12.64
N ASP A 268 9.18 -2.25 12.38
CA ASP A 268 9.20 -3.12 11.21
C ASP A 268 8.66 -2.42 9.95
N HIS A 269 9.22 -2.78 8.81
CA HIS A 269 9.03 -2.13 7.50
C HIS A 269 9.32 -0.62 7.50
N PRO A 270 10.59 -0.20 7.67
CA PRO A 270 10.96 1.18 7.43
C PRO A 270 10.72 1.54 5.96
N SER A 271 9.68 2.33 5.68
CA SER A 271 9.07 2.50 4.35
C SER A 271 9.33 3.88 3.72
N ALA A 272 9.53 4.90 4.55
CA ALA A 272 9.87 6.26 4.15
C ALA A 272 10.83 6.88 5.18
N ILE A 273 11.57 7.91 4.75
CA ILE A 273 12.57 8.58 5.58
C ILE A 273 12.69 10.06 5.20
N THR A 274 12.76 10.94 6.19
CA THR A 274 12.98 12.37 6.00
C THR A 274 13.97 12.93 7.02
N GLU A 275 14.57 14.08 6.71
CA GLU A 275 15.47 14.81 7.59
C GLU A 275 14.77 16.00 8.25
N ASN A 276 15.25 16.43 9.42
CA ASN A 276 14.77 17.65 10.07
C ASN A 276 15.57 18.88 9.61
N PRO A 277 14.96 19.88 8.93
CA PRO A 277 15.71 21.01 8.38
C PRO A 277 16.39 21.90 9.44
N GLU A 278 16.01 21.77 10.71
CA GLU A 278 16.50 22.60 11.82
C GLU A 278 17.24 21.80 12.91
N ARG A 279 17.25 20.46 12.85
CA ARG A 279 17.86 19.60 13.88
C ARG A 279 18.68 18.49 13.22
N ASP A 280 19.70 18.02 13.91
CA ASP A 280 20.52 16.91 13.43
C ASP A 280 19.81 15.55 13.69
N GLU A 281 18.60 15.40 13.15
CA GLU A 281 17.72 14.23 13.31
C GLU A 281 17.13 13.78 11.96
N VAL A 282 16.95 12.47 11.83
CA VAL A 282 16.25 11.82 10.71
C VAL A 282 15.13 10.93 11.26
N TYR A 283 14.00 10.89 10.55
CA TYR A 283 12.81 10.14 10.96
C TYR A 283 12.45 9.08 9.93
N THR A 284 12.03 7.90 10.40
CA THR A 284 11.65 6.78 9.53
C THR A 284 10.27 6.25 9.89
N ALA A 285 9.35 6.18 8.94
CA ALA A 285 8.05 5.53 9.11
C ALA A 285 8.22 4.02 9.04
N ASN A 286 7.65 3.31 10.00
CA ASN A 286 7.74 1.86 10.09
C ASN A 286 6.36 1.24 9.88
N ALA A 287 6.00 1.05 8.61
CA ALA A 287 4.64 0.77 8.16
C ALA A 287 3.98 -0.45 8.82
N ASN A 288 4.74 -1.52 9.13
CA ASN A 288 4.15 -2.75 9.68
C ASN A 288 4.03 -2.75 11.20
N SER A 289 4.51 -1.69 11.86
CA SER A 289 4.56 -1.60 13.32
C SER A 289 3.84 -0.39 13.91
N ASP A 290 3.27 0.47 13.06
CA ASP A 290 2.60 1.74 13.44
C ASP A 290 3.49 2.67 14.26
N THR A 291 4.77 2.76 13.90
CA THR A 291 5.72 3.60 14.63
C THR A 291 6.54 4.49 13.71
N VAL A 292 7.13 5.54 14.28
CA VAL A 292 8.21 6.32 13.67
C VAL A 292 9.48 6.17 14.51
N SER A 293 10.61 5.89 13.86
CA SER A 293 11.93 5.87 14.49
C SER A 293 12.59 7.25 14.38
N VAL A 294 13.28 7.69 15.44
CA VAL A 294 14.07 8.93 15.48
C VAL A 294 15.54 8.57 15.57
N ILE A 295 16.35 9.08 14.63
CA ILE A 295 17.79 8.84 14.54
C ILE A 295 18.52 10.16 14.72
N ASP A 296 19.48 10.20 15.64
CA ASP A 296 20.43 11.32 15.78
C ASP A 296 21.54 11.17 14.72
N THR A 297 21.72 12.18 13.87
CA THR A 297 22.68 12.12 12.76
C THR A 297 24.11 12.46 13.17
N THR A 298 24.30 13.01 14.37
CA THR A 298 25.63 13.28 14.94
C THR A 298 26.26 12.01 15.50
N THR A 299 25.46 11.15 16.14
CA THR A 299 25.91 9.90 16.75
C THR A 299 25.61 8.65 15.92
N ASP A 300 24.72 8.76 14.92
CA ASP A 300 24.17 7.62 14.17
C ASP A 300 23.46 6.60 15.07
N GLU A 301 22.68 7.08 16.04
CA GLU A 301 21.97 6.23 17.02
C GLU A 301 20.45 6.41 16.96
N LEU A 302 19.72 5.31 17.16
CA LEU A 302 18.28 5.34 17.41
C LEU A 302 18.02 5.95 18.79
N VAL A 303 17.40 7.13 18.84
CA VAL A 303 17.16 7.87 20.08
C VAL A 303 15.71 7.81 20.56
N ALA A 304 14.76 7.43 19.70
CA ALA A 304 13.37 7.15 20.09
C ALA A 304 12.62 6.31 19.06
N THR A 305 11.50 5.75 19.52
CA THR A 305 10.46 5.14 18.67
C THR A 305 9.10 5.64 19.16
N ILE A 306 8.35 6.30 18.29
CA ILE A 306 7.07 6.96 18.57
C ILE A 306 5.93 6.10 18.04
N ASP A 307 4.92 5.78 18.86
CA ASP A 307 3.68 5.11 18.43
C ASP A 307 2.74 6.16 17.81
N VAL A 308 2.38 5.97 16.54
CA VAL A 308 1.58 6.93 15.77
C VAL A 308 0.16 6.47 15.49
N ALA A 309 -0.25 5.30 16.01
CA ALA A 309 -1.59 4.77 15.78
C ALA A 309 -2.69 5.67 16.40
N LEU A 310 -3.82 5.83 15.69
CA LEU A 310 -5.00 6.57 16.16
C LEU A 310 -5.54 6.03 17.49
N VAL A 311 -5.47 4.71 17.68
CA VAL A 311 -5.86 4.03 18.92
C VAL A 311 -4.65 3.35 19.52
N ARG A 312 -4.05 4.01 20.52
CA ARG A 312 -2.93 3.45 21.28
C ARG A 312 -3.26 2.06 21.82
N GLY A 313 -2.41 1.08 21.51
CA GLY A 313 -2.58 -0.32 21.91
C GLY A 313 -3.68 -1.08 21.15
N GLY A 314 -4.25 -0.49 20.09
CA GLY A 314 -5.12 -1.18 19.15
C GLY A 314 -4.39 -2.23 18.32
N PRO A 315 -5.12 -3.04 17.53
CA PRO A 315 -4.51 -3.89 16.51
C PRO A 315 -3.66 -3.07 15.53
N LYS A 316 -2.58 -3.68 15.03
CA LYS A 316 -1.72 -3.02 14.05
C LYS A 316 -2.43 -2.81 12.72
N GLY A 317 -2.13 -1.69 12.07
CA GLY A 317 -2.69 -1.34 10.77
C GLY A 317 -2.92 0.15 10.55
N ALA A 318 -2.26 1.04 11.30
CA ALA A 318 -2.20 2.45 10.95
C ALA A 318 -1.41 2.68 9.65
N ASN A 319 -0.43 1.80 9.38
CA ASN A 319 0.39 1.80 8.17
C ASN A 319 0.99 3.19 7.88
N PRO A 320 1.91 3.71 8.72
CA PRO A 320 2.60 4.95 8.43
C PRO A 320 3.41 4.81 7.13
N ASP A 321 3.07 5.60 6.12
CA ASP A 321 3.50 5.38 4.73
C ASP A 321 4.55 6.42 4.29
N GLY A 322 4.14 7.69 4.21
CA GLY A 322 5.00 8.86 3.98
C GLY A 322 5.07 9.78 5.20
N LEU A 323 6.09 10.64 5.25
CA LEU A 323 6.33 11.54 6.37
C LEU A 323 7.16 12.76 5.97
N ASP A 324 6.83 13.92 6.53
CA ASP A 324 7.59 15.15 6.30
C ASP A 324 7.59 16.08 7.52
N VAL A 325 8.67 16.84 7.67
CA VAL A 325 8.91 17.73 8.81
C VAL A 325 8.52 19.15 8.44
N SER A 326 7.84 19.84 9.34
CA SER A 326 7.51 21.26 9.13
C SER A 326 8.79 22.10 8.93
N PRO A 327 8.74 23.20 8.15
CA PRO A 327 9.92 24.02 7.89
C PRO A 327 10.62 24.59 9.13
N ASP A 328 9.89 24.73 10.25
CA ASP A 328 10.45 25.17 11.54
C ASP A 328 11.11 24.02 12.34
N GLY A 329 11.09 22.80 11.82
CA GLY A 329 11.68 21.60 12.42
C GLY A 329 10.98 21.12 13.70
N ARG A 330 9.75 21.57 13.98
CA ARG A 330 9.05 21.31 15.26
C ARG A 330 7.95 20.27 15.18
N ARG A 331 7.38 20.03 14.00
CA ARG A 331 6.34 19.03 13.80
C ARG A 331 6.74 18.04 12.73
N LEU A 332 6.34 16.80 12.94
CA LEU A 332 6.37 15.76 11.91
C LEU A 332 4.93 15.41 11.54
N TYR A 333 4.64 15.45 10.24
CA TYR A 333 3.39 14.95 9.66
C TYR A 333 3.62 13.55 9.15
N VAL A 334 2.76 12.61 9.52
CA VAL A 334 2.90 11.19 9.16
C VAL A 334 1.61 10.73 8.49
N ALA A 335 1.68 10.33 7.23
CA ALA A 335 0.56 9.75 6.51
C ALA A 335 0.26 8.34 7.04
N LEU A 336 -0.96 8.14 7.55
CA LEU A 336 -1.43 6.86 8.08
C LEU A 336 -2.39 6.23 7.08
N ALA A 337 -1.86 5.42 6.17
CA ALA A 337 -2.60 4.86 5.04
C ALA A 337 -3.83 4.06 5.49
N GLY A 338 -3.68 3.25 6.54
CA GLY A 338 -4.76 2.40 7.07
C GLY A 338 -5.79 3.14 7.93
N GLU A 339 -5.52 4.39 8.31
CA GLU A 339 -6.40 5.21 9.17
C GLU A 339 -6.94 6.46 8.48
N ASN A 340 -6.62 6.69 7.19
CA ASN A 340 -7.10 7.81 6.39
C ASN A 340 -6.90 9.16 7.12
N ALA A 341 -5.69 9.33 7.65
CA ALA A 341 -5.34 10.49 8.46
C ALA A 341 -3.86 10.84 8.34
N LEU A 342 -3.52 12.07 8.71
CA LEU A 342 -2.18 12.43 9.13
C LEU A 342 -2.11 12.42 10.65
N ALA A 343 -1.10 11.79 11.23
CA ALA A 343 -0.68 12.11 12.60
C ALA A 343 0.17 13.39 12.60
N VAL A 344 -0.09 14.27 13.55
CA VAL A 344 0.74 15.44 13.84
C VAL A 344 1.54 15.14 15.10
N VAL A 345 2.85 15.04 14.97
CA VAL A 345 3.77 14.71 16.06
C VAL A 345 4.54 15.97 16.45
N ASP A 346 4.55 16.31 17.73
CA ASP A 346 5.44 17.32 18.30
C ASP A 346 6.83 16.69 18.48
N LEU A 347 7.86 17.32 17.90
CA LEU A 347 9.24 16.82 17.92
C LEU A 347 10.03 17.25 19.16
N ASP A 348 9.54 18.23 19.93
CA ASP A 348 10.13 18.59 21.22
C ASP A 348 9.82 17.51 22.28
N ASP A 349 8.55 17.10 22.35
CA ASP A 349 8.06 16.11 23.31
C ASP A 349 8.05 14.68 22.75
N ARG A 350 8.18 14.51 21.43
CA ARG A 350 8.09 13.23 20.70
C ARG A 350 6.75 12.51 20.93
N GLU A 351 5.67 13.29 20.96
CA GLU A 351 4.30 12.82 21.19
C GLU A 351 3.34 13.24 20.07
N VAL A 352 2.34 12.40 19.80
CA VAL A 352 1.27 12.73 18.85
C VAL A 352 0.34 13.80 19.46
N GLU A 353 0.29 14.99 18.86
CA GLU A 353 -0.60 16.09 19.25
C GLU A 353 -2.06 15.85 18.85
N GLY A 354 -2.27 15.13 17.74
CA GLY A 354 -3.58 14.83 17.17
C GLY A 354 -3.52 14.37 15.72
N PHE A 355 -4.68 14.35 15.08
CA PHE A 355 -4.85 13.80 13.73
C PHE A 355 -5.67 14.72 12.81
N ILE A 356 -5.28 14.76 11.55
CA ILE A 356 -5.94 15.48 10.45
C ILE A 356 -6.58 14.45 9.52
N PRO A 357 -7.87 14.53 9.16
CA PRO A 357 -8.47 13.57 8.24
C PRO A 357 -8.02 13.80 6.79
N THR A 358 -7.73 12.72 6.06
CA THR A 358 -7.34 12.75 4.64
C THR A 358 -8.39 12.07 3.77
N SER A 359 -8.08 11.94 2.48
CA SER A 359 -8.79 11.00 1.60
C SER A 359 -8.32 9.57 1.92
N TRP A 360 -8.80 8.58 1.17
CA TRP A 360 -8.45 7.19 1.47
C TRP A 360 -7.06 6.80 0.97
N TYR A 361 -6.32 6.15 1.87
CA TYR A 361 -4.97 5.66 1.67
C TYR A 361 -3.99 6.80 1.30
N PRO A 362 -3.72 7.74 2.23
CA PRO A 362 -2.66 8.73 2.03
C PRO A 362 -1.30 8.02 1.90
N ALA A 363 -0.60 8.23 0.79
CA ALA A 363 0.69 7.60 0.50
C ALA A 363 1.88 8.48 0.88
N ASP A 364 1.78 9.77 0.59
CA ASP A 364 2.87 10.72 0.85
C ASP A 364 2.34 12.04 1.39
N VAL A 365 3.22 12.80 2.02
CA VAL A 365 2.89 14.09 2.63
C VAL A 365 4.07 15.06 2.49
N ASP A 366 3.77 16.29 2.09
CA ASP A 366 4.75 17.37 1.96
C ASP A 366 4.24 18.62 2.70
N ALA A 367 5.06 19.24 3.55
CA ALA A 367 4.78 20.52 4.17
C ALA A 367 5.29 21.67 3.29
N THR A 368 4.47 22.70 3.05
CA THR A 368 4.90 23.82 2.22
C THR A 368 6.04 24.61 2.88
N PRO A 369 6.97 25.22 2.11
CA PRO A 369 8.11 25.94 2.68
C PRO A 369 7.75 27.11 3.61
N ASP A 370 6.56 27.69 3.43
CA ASP A 370 6.02 28.75 4.30
C ASP A 370 5.40 28.20 5.61
N GLY A 371 5.22 26.89 5.72
CA GLY A 371 4.62 26.20 6.85
C GLY A 371 3.12 26.43 7.00
N GLU A 372 2.44 26.97 5.98
CA GLU A 372 1.01 27.29 6.03
C GLU A 372 0.12 26.12 5.59
N GLN A 373 0.62 25.24 4.72
CA GLN A 373 -0.14 24.15 4.13
C GLN A 373 0.60 22.80 4.18
N ILE A 374 -0.19 21.75 4.05
CA ILE A 374 0.24 20.35 3.95
C ILE A 374 -0.41 19.79 2.70
N VAL A 375 0.39 19.18 1.84
CA VAL A 375 -0.06 18.52 0.61
C VAL A 375 0.04 17.01 0.82
N VAL A 376 -0.99 16.28 0.45
CA VAL A 376 -1.08 14.83 0.69
C VAL A 376 -1.47 14.12 -0.59
N THR A 377 -0.68 13.15 -1.03
CA THR A 377 -1.09 12.24 -2.11
C THR A 377 -1.93 11.11 -1.54
N ASN A 378 -3.05 10.80 -2.18
CA ASN A 378 -3.96 9.75 -1.76
C ASN A 378 -4.10 8.74 -2.90
N THR A 379 -3.79 7.48 -2.64
CA THR A 379 -3.77 6.46 -3.70
C THR A 379 -5.17 6.02 -4.10
N ASN A 380 -6.15 6.27 -3.23
CA ASN A 380 -7.52 5.86 -3.44
C ASN A 380 -8.51 6.90 -2.92
N ASN A 381 -9.07 7.75 -3.78
CA ASN A 381 -10.00 8.79 -3.34
C ASN A 381 -11.32 8.21 -2.79
N SER A 382 -11.90 7.20 -3.47
CA SER A 382 -13.24 6.70 -3.11
C SER A 382 -13.51 5.20 -3.36
N GLY A 383 -12.47 4.43 -3.69
CA GLY A 383 -12.54 3.01 -4.02
C GLY A 383 -12.72 2.73 -5.50
N ALA A 384 -12.56 1.45 -5.87
CA ALA A 384 -12.94 1.00 -7.21
C ALA A 384 -14.46 1.09 -7.48
N GLY A 385 -15.29 1.10 -6.42
CA GLY A 385 -16.75 1.05 -6.55
C GLY A 385 -17.26 -0.29 -7.11
N PRO A 386 -18.57 -0.42 -7.36
CA PRO A 386 -19.15 -1.67 -7.87
C PRO A 386 -18.76 -1.94 -9.33
N ASN A 387 -18.30 -3.16 -9.62
CA ASN A 387 -17.90 -3.62 -10.95
C ASN A 387 -18.90 -4.63 -11.57
N ALA A 388 -20.15 -4.19 -11.78
CA ALA A 388 -21.27 -5.00 -12.30
C ALA A 388 -21.03 -5.68 -13.67
N CYS A 389 -20.04 -5.23 -14.46
CA CYS A 389 -19.63 -5.79 -15.74
C CYS A 389 -18.31 -6.59 -15.66
N GLY A 390 -17.77 -6.81 -14.46
CA GLY A 390 -16.54 -7.56 -14.20
C GLY A 390 -16.66 -9.10 -14.33
N ALA A 391 -17.84 -9.66 -14.64
CA ALA A 391 -18.02 -11.13 -14.80
C ALA A 391 -17.57 -11.68 -16.16
N LEU A 392 -17.13 -12.94 -16.20
CA LEU A 392 -16.78 -13.65 -17.45
C LEU A 392 -17.98 -13.79 -18.41
N THR A 393 -19.20 -13.82 -17.86
CA THR A 393 -20.46 -13.72 -18.60
C THR A 393 -21.08 -12.36 -18.31
N PRO A 394 -21.14 -11.42 -19.27
CA PRO A 394 -21.67 -10.08 -19.04
C PRO A 394 -23.16 -10.14 -18.66
N LYS A 395 -23.55 -9.29 -17.71
CA LYS A 395 -24.96 -8.94 -17.53
C LYS A 395 -25.48 -8.29 -18.82
N THR A 396 -26.76 -8.50 -19.16
CA THR A 396 -27.37 -7.89 -20.34
C THR A 396 -27.24 -6.36 -20.26
N GLY A 397 -26.68 -5.72 -21.29
CA GLY A 397 -26.44 -4.27 -21.30
C GLY A 397 -25.00 -3.85 -20.93
N CYS A 398 -24.12 -4.77 -20.56
CA CYS A 398 -22.69 -4.50 -20.50
C CYS A 398 -22.09 -4.44 -21.93
N PRO A 399 -21.03 -3.65 -22.16
CA PRO A 399 -20.29 -3.68 -23.42
C PRO A 399 -19.85 -5.12 -23.73
N ALA A 400 -19.93 -5.52 -25.00
CA ALA A 400 -19.48 -6.85 -25.40
C ALA A 400 -17.99 -7.01 -25.03
N LYS A 401 -17.67 -7.99 -24.18
CA LYS A 401 -16.29 -8.37 -23.91
C LYS A 401 -15.70 -8.97 -25.18
N ASP A 402 -14.57 -8.44 -25.63
CA ASP A 402 -13.66 -9.21 -26.46
C ASP A 402 -13.13 -10.38 -25.58
N PRO A 403 -13.26 -11.66 -25.97
CA PRO A 403 -13.05 -12.82 -25.09
C PRO A 403 -11.62 -13.03 -24.58
N ALA A 404 -10.67 -12.15 -24.90
CA ALA A 404 -9.29 -12.27 -24.46
C ALA A 404 -9.07 -11.49 -23.15
N ILE A 405 -8.83 -12.23 -22.07
CA ILE A 405 -8.09 -11.77 -20.89
C ILE A 405 -6.62 -11.55 -21.32
N ASP A 406 -6.40 -10.70 -22.31
CA ASP A 406 -5.10 -10.22 -22.73
C ASP A 406 -5.01 -8.73 -22.38
N ALA A 407 -3.80 -8.33 -21.96
CA ALA A 407 -3.45 -7.01 -21.42
C ALA A 407 -4.02 -5.75 -22.12
N PRO A 408 -4.29 -5.71 -23.45
CA PRO A 408 -4.77 -4.48 -24.10
C PRO A 408 -6.22 -4.08 -23.76
N THR A 409 -7.05 -4.99 -23.21
CA THR A 409 -8.48 -4.71 -22.98
C THR A 409 -8.79 -4.05 -21.63
N ARG A 410 -7.78 -3.87 -20.76
CA ARG A 410 -7.89 -3.15 -19.47
C ARG A 410 -7.95 -1.62 -19.61
N GLU A 411 -8.03 -1.12 -20.83
CA GLU A 411 -7.70 0.27 -21.18
C GLU A 411 -8.89 1.10 -21.67
N THR A 412 -10.09 0.51 -21.80
CA THR A 412 -11.26 1.31 -22.13
C THR A 412 -11.81 1.97 -20.86
N PRO A 413 -12.33 3.22 -20.92
CA PRO A 413 -13.04 3.83 -19.78
C PRO A 413 -14.20 2.98 -19.25
N ASP A 414 -14.71 2.04 -20.05
CA ASP A 414 -15.79 1.11 -19.71
C ASP A 414 -15.28 -0.22 -19.10
N SER A 415 -13.96 -0.43 -19.00
CA SER A 415 -13.33 -1.59 -18.36
C SER A 415 -13.55 -1.55 -16.85
N GLN A 416 -14.41 -2.45 -16.35
CA GLN A 416 -14.66 -2.61 -14.91
C GLN A 416 -13.72 -3.65 -14.27
N TYR A 417 -12.42 -3.43 -14.42
CA TYR A 417 -11.38 -4.11 -13.64
C TYR A 417 -11.01 -3.23 -12.44
N SER A 418 -11.00 -3.76 -11.22
CA SER A 418 -10.80 -2.95 -9.99
C SER A 418 -9.56 -2.06 -10.08
N GLY A 419 -8.44 -2.61 -10.53
CA GLY A 419 -7.20 -1.86 -10.70
C GLY A 419 -7.31 -0.68 -11.67
N SER A 420 -8.14 -0.73 -12.71
CA SER A 420 -8.34 0.42 -13.62
C SER A 420 -9.37 1.44 -13.12
N MET A 421 -10.16 1.09 -12.11
CA MET A 421 -11.24 1.92 -11.56
C MET A 421 -10.78 2.78 -10.37
N ILE A 422 -9.70 2.40 -9.68
CA ILE A 422 -9.15 3.15 -8.56
C ILE A 422 -8.48 4.43 -9.06
N LYS A 423 -8.95 5.56 -8.55
CA LYS A 423 -8.43 6.90 -8.84
C LYS A 423 -8.06 7.59 -7.54
N GLY A 424 -6.86 8.15 -7.48
CA GLY A 424 -6.37 8.91 -6.34
C GLY A 424 -6.72 10.39 -6.40
N SER A 425 -6.19 11.13 -5.44
CA SER A 425 -6.32 12.59 -5.34
C SER A 425 -5.12 13.19 -4.61
N VAL A 426 -4.92 14.50 -4.79
CA VAL A 426 -4.02 15.31 -3.96
C VAL A 426 -4.88 16.16 -3.04
N SER A 427 -4.67 16.11 -1.73
CA SER A 427 -5.31 17.02 -0.77
C SER A 427 -4.39 18.18 -0.44
N ILE A 428 -4.91 19.41 -0.44
CA ILE A 428 -4.22 20.61 0.06
C ILE A 428 -4.93 21.05 1.33
N ILE A 429 -4.21 21.00 2.45
CA ILE A 429 -4.75 21.16 3.80
C ILE A 429 -4.03 22.30 4.50
N ASP A 430 -4.77 23.30 4.97
CA ASP A 430 -4.19 24.34 5.84
C ASP A 430 -3.72 23.73 7.17
N VAL A 431 -2.53 24.10 7.62
CA VAL A 431 -2.00 23.67 8.92
C VAL A 431 -2.93 24.17 10.04
N PRO A 432 -3.38 23.29 10.97
CA PRO A 432 -4.26 23.70 12.06
C PRO A 432 -3.65 24.84 12.90
N LYS A 433 -4.35 25.98 12.96
CA LYS A 433 -3.84 27.22 13.60
C LYS A 433 -3.94 27.20 15.11
N SER A 434 -4.59 26.18 15.69
CA SER A 434 -4.74 26.03 17.13
C SER A 434 -4.93 24.58 17.55
N ARG A 435 -4.59 24.27 18.80
CA ARG A 435 -4.89 22.97 19.42
C ARG A 435 -6.38 22.62 19.37
N GLY A 436 -7.27 23.61 19.47
CA GLY A 436 -8.72 23.39 19.41
C GLY A 436 -9.18 22.88 18.05
N GLU A 437 -8.57 23.38 16.97
CA GLU A 437 -8.82 22.94 15.61
C GLU A 437 -8.32 21.51 15.40
N LEU A 438 -7.08 21.21 15.78
CA LEU A 438 -6.52 19.86 15.70
C LEU A 438 -7.34 18.84 16.50
N VAL A 439 -7.84 19.21 17.69
CA VAL A 439 -8.75 18.35 18.47
C VAL A 439 -10.08 18.11 17.74
N SER A 440 -10.61 19.11 17.03
CA SER A 440 -11.83 18.96 16.24
C SER A 440 -11.62 18.00 15.06
N GLN A 441 -10.50 18.15 14.36
CA GLN A 441 -10.08 17.27 13.26
C GLN A 441 -9.82 15.84 13.76
N THR A 442 -9.15 15.68 14.89
CA THR A 442 -8.92 14.37 15.54
C THR A 442 -10.24 13.65 15.82
N LYS A 443 -11.24 14.36 16.36
CA LYS A 443 -12.57 13.78 16.59
C LYS A 443 -13.27 13.40 15.28
N ARG A 444 -12.98 14.08 14.17
CA ARG A 444 -13.48 13.71 12.84
C ARG A 444 -12.82 12.42 12.36
N VAL A 445 -11.50 12.30 12.47
CA VAL A 445 -10.75 11.06 12.18
C VAL A 445 -11.31 9.89 12.99
N GLN A 446 -11.49 10.04 14.30
CA GLN A 446 -12.04 8.97 15.17
C GLN A 446 -13.46 8.56 14.77
N ARG A 447 -14.31 9.50 14.34
CA ARG A 447 -15.66 9.17 13.86
C ARG A 447 -15.63 8.49 12.50
N ASN A 448 -14.76 8.95 11.60
CA ASN A 448 -14.61 8.41 10.25
C ASN A 448 -14.19 6.94 10.27
N ASN A 449 -13.19 6.61 11.09
CA ASN A 449 -12.65 5.26 11.25
C ASN A 449 -13.42 4.40 12.28
N GLN A 450 -14.53 4.91 12.83
CA GLN A 450 -15.30 4.25 13.89
C GLN A 450 -14.49 3.93 15.16
N ALA A 451 -13.33 4.59 15.35
CA ALA A 451 -12.37 4.44 16.44
C ALA A 451 -12.83 5.12 17.75
N THR A 452 -14.10 4.96 18.12
CA THR A 452 -14.71 5.62 19.30
C THR A 452 -14.48 4.85 20.62
N GLY A 453 -13.51 3.93 20.68
CA GLY A 453 -13.10 3.25 21.91
C GLY A 453 -14.11 2.25 22.49
N ARG A 454 -15.03 1.71 21.68
CA ARG A 454 -15.92 0.63 22.16
C ARG A 454 -15.18 -0.70 22.13
N ASP A 455 -14.58 -1.08 23.25
CA ASP A 455 -14.29 -2.48 23.55
C ASP A 455 -15.61 -3.27 23.52
N ARG A 456 -15.97 -3.77 22.34
CA ARG A 456 -17.12 -4.64 22.20
C ARG A 456 -16.77 -5.96 22.88
N LYS A 457 -17.29 -6.17 24.09
CA LYS A 457 -17.16 -7.45 24.79
C LYS A 457 -17.53 -8.57 23.81
N LYS A 458 -16.65 -9.58 23.68
CA LYS A 458 -16.93 -10.78 22.90
C LYS A 458 -18.31 -11.33 23.30
N PRO A 459 -19.27 -11.44 22.37
CA PRO A 459 -20.58 -11.96 22.69
C PRO A 459 -20.48 -13.34 23.33
N LYS A 460 -21.17 -13.57 24.46
CA LYS A 460 -21.14 -14.87 25.16
C LYS A 460 -21.51 -16.06 24.25
N ALA A 461 -22.33 -15.81 23.23
CA ALA A 461 -22.71 -16.79 22.24
C ALA A 461 -21.51 -17.37 21.46
N LEU A 462 -20.41 -16.61 21.30
CA LEU A 462 -19.20 -17.11 20.63
C LEU A 462 -18.55 -18.26 21.40
N ASN A 463 -18.73 -18.36 22.73
CA ASN A 463 -18.20 -19.47 23.53
C ASN A 463 -18.87 -20.82 23.23
N ALA A 464 -20.04 -20.79 22.55
CA ALA A 464 -20.73 -21.99 22.09
C ALA A 464 -20.12 -22.56 20.80
N ILE A 465 -19.36 -21.77 20.03
CA ILE A 465 -18.71 -22.21 18.80
C ILE A 465 -17.53 -23.11 19.17
N LYS A 466 -17.56 -24.36 18.69
CA LYS A 466 -16.49 -25.36 18.94
C LYS A 466 -15.59 -25.58 17.73
N HIS A 467 -16.12 -25.38 16.54
CA HIS A 467 -15.41 -25.56 15.28
C HIS A 467 -15.77 -24.40 14.35
N VAL A 468 -14.77 -23.94 13.60
CA VAL A 468 -14.92 -22.97 12.53
C VAL A 468 -14.43 -23.64 11.26
N ILE A 469 -15.26 -23.61 10.21
CA ILE A 469 -14.85 -23.97 8.86
C ILE A 469 -14.74 -22.65 8.11
N TYR A 470 -13.52 -22.28 7.73
CA TYR A 470 -13.25 -21.06 6.99
C TYR A 470 -12.96 -21.40 5.53
N VAL A 471 -13.75 -20.84 4.62
CA VAL A 471 -13.64 -21.06 3.18
C VAL A 471 -13.40 -19.72 2.53
N ILE A 472 -12.25 -19.55 1.88
CA ILE A 472 -11.90 -18.35 1.13
C ILE A 472 -12.39 -18.54 -0.30
N LYS A 473 -13.18 -17.59 -0.80
CA LYS A 473 -13.57 -17.52 -2.21
C LYS A 473 -13.01 -16.24 -2.81
N GLU A 474 -12.09 -16.41 -3.76
CA GLU A 474 -11.48 -15.31 -4.49
C GLU A 474 -12.42 -14.76 -5.60
N ASN A 475 -12.15 -13.53 -6.05
CA ASN A 475 -12.62 -12.95 -7.31
C ASN A 475 -14.11 -12.57 -7.43
N ARG A 476 -14.88 -12.42 -6.32
CA ARG A 476 -16.24 -11.82 -6.33
C ARG A 476 -16.63 -11.17 -4.99
N THR A 477 -17.39 -10.08 -5.07
CA THR A 477 -17.98 -9.38 -3.91
C THR A 477 -19.25 -10.08 -3.42
N TYR A 478 -19.73 -9.68 -2.22
CA TYR A 478 -20.98 -10.18 -1.64
C TYR A 478 -22.18 -10.03 -2.58
N ASP A 479 -22.40 -8.81 -3.09
CA ASP A 479 -23.58 -8.53 -3.93
C ASP A 479 -23.54 -9.26 -5.27
N HIS A 480 -22.36 -9.56 -5.80
CA HIS A 480 -22.23 -10.35 -7.01
C HIS A 480 -22.75 -11.78 -6.86
N VAL A 481 -22.68 -12.37 -5.65
CA VAL A 481 -23.05 -13.77 -5.38
C VAL A 481 -24.38 -13.90 -4.65
N PHE A 482 -24.70 -12.95 -3.77
CA PHE A 482 -25.84 -12.99 -2.86
C PHE A 482 -26.76 -11.78 -2.98
N GLY A 483 -26.52 -10.85 -3.92
CA GLY A 483 -27.24 -9.59 -4.04
C GLY A 483 -28.75 -9.76 -4.19
N ASP A 484 -29.20 -10.82 -4.88
CA ASP A 484 -30.61 -11.14 -5.08
C ASP A 484 -31.19 -12.12 -4.02
N LEU A 485 -30.42 -12.52 -3.01
CA LEU A 485 -30.86 -13.48 -2.00
C LEU A 485 -31.69 -12.77 -0.91
N PRO A 486 -33.00 -13.04 -0.78
CA PRO A 486 -33.89 -12.20 0.07
C PRO A 486 -33.58 -12.21 1.57
N LYS A 487 -32.72 -13.15 2.02
CA LYS A 487 -32.34 -13.31 3.42
C LYS A 487 -31.30 -12.27 3.87
N GLY A 488 -30.56 -11.68 2.93
CA GLY A 488 -29.51 -10.72 3.21
C GLY A 488 -29.87 -9.32 2.72
N ASN A 489 -29.07 -8.35 3.13
CA ASN A 489 -29.13 -6.97 2.68
C ASN A 489 -28.25 -6.76 1.44
N GLY A 490 -28.56 -7.47 0.36
CA GLY A 490 -27.85 -7.37 -0.91
C GLY A 490 -28.53 -6.45 -1.92
N ASP A 491 -27.78 -6.00 -2.93
CA ASP A 491 -28.31 -5.29 -4.10
C ASP A 491 -28.54 -6.25 -5.28
N PRO A 492 -29.81 -6.58 -5.63
CA PRO A 492 -30.10 -7.46 -6.77
C PRO A 492 -29.64 -6.89 -8.11
N SER A 493 -29.45 -5.57 -8.21
CA SER A 493 -28.95 -4.90 -9.41
C SER A 493 -27.47 -5.18 -9.66
N LEU A 494 -26.72 -5.63 -8.66
CA LEU A 494 -25.32 -6.04 -8.79
C LEU A 494 -25.16 -7.57 -8.89
N ASN A 495 -26.22 -8.36 -8.65
CA ASN A 495 -26.12 -9.81 -8.69
C ASN A 495 -25.72 -10.34 -10.07
N LEU A 496 -24.65 -11.15 -10.10
CA LEU A 496 -24.09 -11.78 -11.30
C LEU A 496 -24.23 -13.30 -11.28
N PHE A 497 -24.31 -13.91 -10.10
CA PHE A 497 -24.36 -15.37 -9.94
C PHE A 497 -25.62 -15.82 -9.18
N GLY A 498 -26.57 -16.42 -9.90
CA GLY A 498 -27.77 -17.05 -9.34
C GLY A 498 -27.55 -18.51 -8.93
N ASP A 499 -28.65 -19.23 -8.72
CA ASP A 499 -28.60 -20.65 -8.33
C ASP A 499 -27.99 -21.55 -9.41
N GLU A 500 -28.09 -21.14 -10.66
CA GLU A 500 -27.53 -21.83 -11.82
C GLU A 500 -25.99 -21.78 -11.88
N SER A 501 -25.38 -20.80 -11.23
CA SER A 501 -23.95 -20.50 -11.36
C SER A 501 -23.18 -20.47 -10.02
N ALA A 502 -23.87 -20.27 -8.89
CA ALA A 502 -23.31 -20.40 -7.54
C ALA A 502 -24.14 -21.32 -6.60
N PRO A 503 -24.55 -22.53 -7.03
CA PRO A 503 -25.50 -23.37 -6.29
C PRO A 503 -25.04 -23.72 -4.86
N ASN A 504 -23.75 -24.04 -4.70
CA ASN A 504 -23.20 -24.44 -3.39
C ASN A 504 -23.16 -23.28 -2.39
N HIS A 505 -22.70 -22.10 -2.83
CA HIS A 505 -22.64 -20.90 -1.99
C HIS A 505 -24.04 -20.51 -1.51
N ARG A 506 -25.01 -20.49 -2.42
CA ARG A 506 -26.40 -20.12 -2.12
C ARG A 506 -27.10 -21.16 -1.27
N ALA A 507 -26.81 -22.45 -1.46
CA ALA A 507 -27.29 -23.51 -0.57
C ALA A 507 -26.77 -23.33 0.87
N LEU A 508 -25.50 -23.00 1.05
CA LEU A 508 -24.92 -22.70 2.37
C LEU A 508 -25.60 -21.49 3.02
N ALA A 509 -25.74 -20.38 2.29
CA ALA A 509 -26.38 -19.16 2.80
C ALA A 509 -27.86 -19.36 3.17
N ARG A 510 -28.58 -20.23 2.45
CA ARG A 510 -29.96 -20.62 2.81
C ARG A 510 -30.00 -21.47 4.07
N ARG A 511 -29.12 -22.48 4.17
CA ARG A 511 -29.10 -23.47 5.27
C ARG A 511 -28.61 -22.89 6.59
N PHE A 512 -27.60 -22.03 6.57
CA PHE A 512 -26.97 -21.45 7.76
C PHE A 512 -27.34 -19.98 7.92
N THR A 513 -27.08 -19.38 9.08
CA THR A 513 -27.27 -17.94 9.27
C THR A 513 -26.43 -17.19 8.24
N LEU A 514 -27.10 -16.38 7.41
CA LEU A 514 -26.44 -15.42 6.55
C LEU A 514 -26.19 -14.18 7.39
N ILE A 515 -24.93 -13.79 7.47
CA ILE A 515 -24.52 -12.56 8.13
C ILE A 515 -23.84 -11.73 7.04
N ASP A 516 -24.32 -10.50 6.88
CA ASP A 516 -23.85 -9.52 5.90
C ASP A 516 -23.21 -8.32 6.61
N ASN A 517 -22.80 -7.30 5.85
CA ASN A 517 -22.08 -6.13 6.36
C ASN A 517 -20.76 -6.49 7.07
N PHE A 518 -20.07 -7.52 6.56
CA PHE A 518 -18.65 -7.73 6.80
C PHE A 518 -17.88 -7.10 5.67
N TYR A 519 -16.96 -6.25 6.06
CA TYR A 519 -16.24 -5.40 5.15
C TYR A 519 -14.76 -5.75 5.17
N ALA A 520 -14.13 -5.71 3.99
CA ALA A 520 -12.71 -5.93 3.80
C ALA A 520 -12.16 -4.78 2.98
N ASP A 521 -11.03 -4.21 3.42
CA ASP A 521 -10.33 -3.16 2.68
C ASP A 521 -9.36 -3.81 1.70
N ALA A 522 -9.92 -4.46 0.68
CA ALA A 522 -9.16 -5.18 -0.34
C ALA A 522 -9.80 -5.00 -1.72
N GLU A 523 -8.97 -4.73 -2.71
CA GLU A 523 -9.39 -4.39 -4.07
C GLU A 523 -9.05 -5.48 -5.10
N VAL A 524 -8.00 -6.28 -4.83
CA VAL A 524 -7.45 -7.29 -5.73
C VAL A 524 -7.10 -8.58 -4.97
N SER A 525 -6.52 -9.58 -5.65
CA SER A 525 -6.12 -10.83 -4.99
C SER A 525 -4.95 -10.62 -3.99
N PRO A 526 -3.90 -9.83 -4.29
CA PRO A 526 -2.77 -9.62 -3.40
C PRO A 526 -3.15 -9.13 -2.02
N ASP A 527 -3.83 -8.00 -1.92
CA ASP A 527 -4.32 -7.44 -0.64
C ASP A 527 -5.46 -8.29 -0.06
N GLY A 528 -6.34 -8.84 -0.90
CA GLY A 528 -7.48 -9.67 -0.47
C GLY A 528 -7.12 -10.97 0.23
N HIS A 529 -6.14 -11.72 -0.28
CA HIS A 529 -5.67 -12.93 0.39
C HIS A 529 -4.96 -12.59 1.71
N ASN A 530 -4.17 -11.52 1.74
CA ASN A 530 -3.53 -11.05 2.97
C ASN A 530 -4.58 -10.62 4.00
N TRP A 531 -5.60 -9.86 3.60
CA TRP A 531 -6.70 -9.48 4.49
C TRP A 531 -7.48 -10.70 5.00
N ALA A 532 -7.80 -11.67 4.13
CA ALA A 532 -8.53 -12.88 4.52
C ALA A 532 -7.77 -13.74 5.55
N THR A 533 -6.43 -13.70 5.53
CA THR A 533 -5.58 -14.58 6.35
C THR A 533 -4.91 -13.85 7.51
N GLN A 534 -4.83 -12.52 7.49
CA GLN A 534 -4.13 -11.68 8.48
C GLN A 534 -4.99 -10.53 9.03
N ALA A 535 -6.21 -10.35 8.52
CA ALA A 535 -7.12 -9.24 8.82
C ALA A 535 -6.63 -7.83 8.40
N ASN A 536 -5.50 -7.73 7.68
CA ASN A 536 -4.96 -6.49 7.14
C ASN A 536 -4.02 -6.75 5.94
N SER A 537 -3.71 -5.70 5.17
CA SER A 537 -2.67 -5.67 4.11
C SER A 537 -1.49 -4.81 4.55
N THR A 538 -0.27 -5.23 4.18
CA THR A 538 0.95 -4.44 4.46
C THR A 538 1.12 -3.38 3.39
N ASP A 539 1.73 -2.25 3.77
CA ASP A 539 2.28 -1.27 2.82
C ASP A 539 3.12 -1.95 1.71
N TYR A 540 3.91 -2.97 2.09
CA TYR A 540 4.63 -3.81 1.15
C TYR A 540 3.76 -4.46 0.09
N THR A 541 2.55 -4.90 0.41
CA THR A 541 1.66 -5.49 -0.59
C THR A 541 1.04 -4.39 -1.44
N ASP A 542 0.55 -3.33 -0.80
CA ASP A 542 -0.21 -2.25 -1.43
C ASP A 542 0.62 -1.42 -2.41
N LYS A 543 1.90 -1.16 -2.12
CA LYS A 543 2.79 -0.42 -3.03
C LYS A 543 3.21 -1.19 -4.27
N THR A 544 2.94 -2.49 -4.31
CA THR A 544 3.78 -3.45 -5.00
C THR A 544 2.98 -4.39 -5.90
N TRP A 545 1.78 -4.76 -5.47
CA TRP A 545 0.84 -5.43 -6.35
C TRP A 545 0.59 -4.67 -7.66
N PRO A 546 0.59 -3.31 -7.73
CA PRO A 546 0.31 -2.62 -8.97
C PRO A 546 1.30 -3.00 -10.06
N ILE A 547 2.61 -3.00 -9.76
CA ILE A 547 3.62 -3.38 -10.76
C ILE A 547 3.51 -4.84 -11.17
N THR A 548 3.21 -5.77 -10.24
CA THR A 548 2.99 -7.18 -10.55
C THR A 548 1.78 -7.39 -11.46
N TYR A 549 0.75 -6.55 -11.32
CA TYR A 549 -0.49 -6.66 -12.09
C TYR A 549 -0.46 -5.85 -13.38
N SER A 550 0.60 -5.07 -13.63
CA SER A 550 0.79 -4.32 -14.87
C SER A 550 1.03 -5.22 -16.10
N PRO A 551 0.75 -4.71 -17.32
CA PRO A 551 1.10 -5.41 -18.56
C PRO A 551 2.59 -5.78 -18.65
N ARG A 552 2.91 -6.88 -19.35
CA ARG A 552 4.31 -7.20 -19.70
C ARG A 552 4.86 -6.16 -20.69
N PRO A 553 6.19 -5.87 -20.66
CA PRO A 553 7.23 -6.49 -19.84
C PRO A 553 7.23 -6.11 -18.35
N ARG A 554 6.60 -5.00 -17.95
CA ARG A 554 6.63 -4.47 -16.57
C ARG A 554 6.14 -5.46 -15.51
N GLY A 555 5.00 -6.13 -15.74
CA GLY A 555 4.51 -7.17 -14.82
C GLY A 555 5.46 -8.37 -14.66
N GLY A 556 6.41 -8.57 -15.58
CA GLY A 556 7.47 -9.57 -15.43
C GLY A 556 8.61 -9.11 -14.54
N GLN A 557 8.75 -7.80 -14.29
CA GLN A 557 9.89 -7.23 -13.58
C GLN A 557 9.80 -7.40 -12.06
N ARG A 558 8.58 -7.55 -11.54
CA ARG A 558 8.34 -7.93 -10.14
C ARG A 558 7.46 -9.18 -10.05
N SER A 559 8.01 -10.23 -9.46
CA SER A 559 7.31 -11.47 -9.15
C SER A 559 6.20 -11.23 -8.14
N TYR A 560 5.20 -12.10 -8.20
CA TYR A 560 4.14 -12.16 -7.21
C TYR A 560 4.67 -12.82 -5.93
N ASP A 561 4.93 -12.02 -4.88
CA ASP A 561 5.55 -12.45 -3.62
C ASP A 561 4.73 -12.10 -2.37
N PHE A 562 3.42 -11.89 -2.56
CA PHE A 562 2.44 -11.58 -1.49
C PHE A 562 1.80 -12.82 -0.88
N GLU A 563 2.09 -13.98 -1.43
CA GLU A 563 1.69 -15.30 -0.96
C GLU A 563 2.93 -16.07 -0.54
N ASN A 564 2.76 -17.12 0.27
CA ASN A 564 3.85 -17.94 0.80
C ASN A 564 4.77 -18.43 -0.34
N VAL A 565 5.87 -17.73 -0.56
CA VAL A 565 6.92 -18.09 -1.52
C VAL A 565 7.70 -19.28 -0.94
N PRO A 566 8.28 -20.14 -1.79
CA PRO A 566 9.12 -21.23 -1.32
C PRO A 566 10.17 -20.76 -0.31
N LEU A 567 10.50 -21.61 0.67
CA LEU A 567 11.38 -21.26 1.80
C LEU A 567 12.74 -20.68 1.36
N ASN A 568 13.33 -21.21 0.28
CA ASN A 568 14.57 -20.72 -0.32
C ASN A 568 14.43 -19.36 -1.04
N GLN A 569 13.21 -18.93 -1.36
CA GLN A 569 12.88 -17.61 -1.88
C GLN A 569 12.51 -16.63 -0.75
N GLN A 570 11.99 -17.14 0.38
CA GLN A 570 11.69 -16.35 1.58
C GLN A 570 12.95 -15.98 2.38
N PHE A 571 13.98 -16.85 2.39
CA PHE A 571 15.26 -16.57 3.06
C PHE A 571 16.16 -15.59 2.31
N ALA A 572 15.82 -15.24 1.07
CA ALA A 572 16.54 -14.19 0.38
C ALA A 572 16.26 -12.81 1.00
N THR A 573 15.10 -12.58 1.65
CA THR A 573 14.61 -11.25 2.06
C THR A 573 14.82 -10.86 3.52
N GLU A 574 15.35 -11.72 4.40
CA GLU A 574 15.54 -11.41 5.84
C GLU A 574 16.97 -11.77 6.32
N PRO A 575 17.77 -10.83 6.87
CA PRO A 575 19.07 -11.17 7.46
C PRO A 575 18.91 -11.94 8.78
N LEU A 576 17.69 -11.92 9.34
CA LEU A 576 17.27 -12.71 10.50
C LEU A 576 16.59 -14.02 10.09
N ALA A 577 16.79 -14.48 8.86
CA ALA A 577 16.59 -15.87 8.45
C ALA A 577 17.21 -16.91 9.42
N SER A 578 18.16 -16.47 10.26
CA SER A 578 18.79 -17.26 11.32
C SER A 578 18.16 -17.10 12.72
N ASP A 579 17.18 -16.21 12.89
CA ASP A 579 16.30 -16.15 14.05
C ASP A 579 15.03 -16.99 13.77
N PRO A 580 15.01 -18.26 14.19
CA PRO A 580 13.86 -19.14 13.97
C PRO A 580 12.58 -18.66 14.69
N SER A 581 12.64 -17.59 15.49
CA SER A 581 11.46 -17.04 16.17
C SER A 581 10.60 -16.11 15.31
N VAL A 582 11.07 -15.65 14.14
CA VAL A 582 10.30 -14.77 13.24
C VAL A 582 10.41 -15.18 11.75
N PRO A 583 9.94 -16.38 11.32
CA PRO A 583 9.94 -16.75 9.91
C PRO A 583 8.64 -16.25 9.25
N ARG A 584 8.68 -15.08 8.60
CA ARG A 584 7.55 -14.55 7.81
C ARG A 584 8.03 -13.78 6.58
N SER A 585 7.17 -13.68 5.55
CA SER A 585 7.47 -12.92 4.32
C SER A 585 7.35 -11.41 4.54
N ALA A 586 7.92 -10.63 3.61
CA ALA A 586 7.74 -9.18 3.55
C ALA A 586 6.27 -8.73 3.41
N ALA A 587 5.36 -9.62 3.00
CA ALA A 587 3.93 -9.33 2.94
C ALA A 587 3.20 -9.59 4.28
N ALA A 588 3.86 -10.22 5.26
CA ALA A 588 3.23 -10.61 6.50
C ALA A 588 3.06 -9.42 7.47
N GLN A 589 1.89 -9.35 8.11
CA GLN A 589 1.58 -8.41 9.18
C GLN A 589 2.31 -8.75 10.47
N ALA A 590 2.63 -7.77 11.32
CA ALA A 590 3.29 -8.01 12.62
C ALA A 590 2.47 -8.96 13.53
N GLY A 591 1.14 -8.98 13.35
CA GLY A 591 0.24 -9.92 14.04
C GLY A 591 0.25 -11.35 13.49
N GLY A 592 0.96 -11.60 12.38
CA GLY A 592 1.02 -12.89 11.70
C GLY A 592 -0.30 -13.34 11.07
N TYR A 593 -0.27 -14.54 10.49
CA TYR A 593 -1.44 -15.16 9.86
C TYR A 593 -2.35 -15.87 10.88
N LEU A 594 -3.55 -16.26 10.45
CA LEU A 594 -4.53 -16.96 11.28
C LEU A 594 -3.97 -18.25 11.90
N TRP A 595 -3.16 -19.01 11.16
CA TRP A 595 -2.53 -20.24 11.65
C TRP A 595 -1.37 -19.98 12.62
N ASP A 596 -0.62 -18.88 12.45
CA ASP A 596 0.41 -18.47 13.41
C ASP A 596 -0.24 -18.22 14.79
N ASN A 597 -1.35 -17.48 14.77
CA ASN A 597 -2.14 -17.19 15.95
C ASN A 597 -2.79 -18.44 16.55
N ALA A 598 -3.33 -19.35 15.72
CA ALA A 598 -3.91 -20.61 16.20
C ALA A 598 -2.85 -21.47 16.89
N PHE A 599 -1.66 -21.60 16.29
CA PHE A 599 -0.53 -22.33 16.85
C PHE A 599 -0.07 -21.73 18.19
N ALA A 600 0.19 -20.42 18.22
CA ALA A 600 0.66 -19.72 19.41
C ALA A 600 -0.33 -19.82 20.60
N GLN A 601 -1.63 -19.94 20.30
CA GLN A 601 -2.68 -20.06 21.31
C GLN A 601 -3.08 -21.52 21.61
N GLY A 602 -2.42 -22.52 21.03
CA GLY A 602 -2.75 -23.93 21.22
C GLY A 602 -4.14 -24.33 20.69
N VAL A 603 -4.69 -23.57 19.75
CA VAL A 603 -5.96 -23.87 19.08
C VAL A 603 -5.69 -24.90 17.99
N SER A 604 -6.43 -26.02 17.96
CA SER A 604 -6.28 -27.01 16.88
C SER A 604 -6.78 -26.46 15.54
N TYR A 605 -5.97 -26.59 14.49
CA TYR A 605 -6.35 -26.19 13.13
C TYR A 605 -5.86 -27.20 12.07
N ARG A 606 -6.44 -27.09 10.88
CA ARG A 606 -6.05 -27.83 9.69
C ARG A 606 -6.18 -26.95 8.45
N SER A 607 -5.12 -26.82 7.65
CA SER A 607 -5.14 -26.13 6.35
C SER A 607 -5.42 -27.12 5.22
N TYR A 608 -6.31 -26.73 4.29
CA TYR A 608 -6.79 -27.54 3.17
C TYR A 608 -6.41 -26.97 1.80
N GLY A 609 -5.48 -26.02 1.72
CA GLY A 609 -5.02 -25.52 0.41
C GLY A 609 -4.50 -24.09 0.40
N GLU A 610 -4.96 -23.22 1.31
CA GLU A 610 -4.58 -21.80 1.32
C GLU A 610 -3.07 -21.65 1.55
N TYR A 611 -2.39 -20.98 0.61
CA TYR A 611 -0.93 -20.79 0.57
C TYR A 611 -0.11 -22.07 0.64
N THR A 612 -0.67 -23.17 0.13
CA THR A 612 0.04 -24.44 -0.01
C THR A 612 0.06 -24.84 -1.48
N ARG A 613 1.24 -25.08 -2.05
CA ARG A 613 1.36 -25.71 -3.37
C ARG A 613 2.03 -27.07 -3.20
N PHE A 614 1.55 -28.05 -3.95
CA PHE A 614 2.21 -29.35 -4.05
C PHE A 614 2.41 -29.67 -5.55
N PRO A 615 3.41 -30.49 -5.91
CA PRO A 615 3.66 -30.92 -7.28
C PRO A 615 2.40 -31.25 -8.08
N GLY A 616 2.38 -30.78 -9.33
CA GLY A 616 1.29 -31.05 -10.27
C GLY A 616 1.22 -32.52 -10.73
N ASP A 617 -0.03 -32.89 -11.02
CA ASP A 617 -0.56 -34.12 -11.63
C ASP A 617 -0.61 -35.38 -10.76
N CYS A 618 -1.81 -35.62 -10.21
CA CYS A 618 -2.24 -36.83 -9.52
C CYS A 618 -2.20 -38.11 -10.40
N THR A 619 -1.70 -38.05 -11.65
CA THR A 619 -1.57 -39.19 -12.57
C THR A 619 -0.13 -39.65 -12.86
N GLN A 620 0.91 -38.94 -12.39
CA GLN A 620 2.32 -39.36 -12.58
C GLN A 620 2.78 -40.35 -11.48
N PRO A 621 3.55 -41.41 -11.83
CA PRO A 621 4.12 -42.32 -10.85
C PRO A 621 5.15 -41.61 -9.95
N PRO A 622 5.38 -42.10 -8.69
CA PRO A 622 6.15 -41.38 -7.67
C PRO A 622 7.57 -40.98 -8.07
N ASP A 623 8.18 -41.74 -8.97
CA ASP A 623 9.55 -41.59 -9.49
C ASP A 623 9.66 -40.58 -10.65
N LYS A 624 8.56 -39.99 -11.10
CA LYS A 624 8.49 -38.96 -12.16
C LYS A 624 7.86 -37.65 -11.69
N ARG A 625 7.69 -37.48 -10.38
CA ARG A 625 7.28 -36.21 -9.77
C ARG A 625 8.47 -35.25 -9.77
N ASP A 626 8.89 -34.77 -10.93
CA ASP A 626 10.04 -33.87 -11.07
C ASP A 626 9.76 -32.41 -10.64
N ASN A 627 8.89 -32.20 -9.64
CA ASN A 627 8.64 -30.87 -9.07
C ASN A 627 8.19 -30.98 -7.61
N GLU A 628 9.02 -31.52 -6.73
CA GLU A 628 8.86 -31.23 -5.29
C GLU A 628 8.79 -29.72 -5.11
N SER A 629 7.73 -29.28 -4.47
CA SER A 629 7.53 -27.88 -4.19
C SER A 629 8.07 -27.58 -2.79
N ASP A 630 9.07 -26.72 -2.71
CA ASP A 630 9.55 -26.05 -1.48
C ASP A 630 8.49 -25.11 -0.86
N THR A 631 7.23 -25.12 -1.33
CA THR A 631 6.19 -24.11 -1.01
C THR A 631 5.32 -24.43 0.19
N THR A 632 5.70 -25.41 1.01
CA THR A 632 5.15 -25.50 2.36
C THR A 632 6.27 -25.69 3.33
N HIS A 633 6.20 -24.96 4.43
CA HIS A 633 7.04 -25.14 5.61
C HIS A 633 6.75 -26.50 6.26
N LEU A 634 6.92 -27.62 5.56
CA LEU A 634 6.64 -28.96 6.08
C LEU A 634 7.55 -29.29 7.28
N ASN A 635 8.70 -28.62 7.37
CA ASN A 635 9.61 -28.68 8.50
C ASN A 635 9.23 -27.72 9.65
N ASP A 636 8.27 -26.82 9.44
CA ASP A 636 7.73 -25.94 10.48
C ASP A 636 6.53 -26.62 11.13
N ALA A 637 6.60 -26.72 12.45
CA ALA A 637 5.55 -27.32 13.27
C ALA A 637 4.18 -26.61 13.13
N ARG A 638 4.14 -25.36 12.66
CA ARG A 638 2.92 -24.63 12.32
C ARG A 638 2.22 -25.24 11.09
N PHE A 639 2.95 -25.69 10.08
CA PHE A 639 2.33 -26.11 8.82
C PHE A 639 2.38 -27.60 8.58
N GLY A 640 3.47 -28.29 8.95
CA GLY A 640 3.71 -29.70 8.62
C GLY A 640 2.55 -30.62 9.01
N ASP A 641 2.30 -30.78 10.31
CA ASP A 641 1.24 -31.68 10.80
C ASP A 641 -0.18 -31.14 10.56
N HIS A 642 -0.30 -29.85 10.28
CA HIS A 642 -1.56 -29.14 10.16
C HIS A 642 -2.05 -29.01 8.71
N THR A 643 -1.26 -29.37 7.70
CA THR A 643 -1.65 -29.25 6.28
C THR A 643 -2.16 -30.58 5.71
N VAL A 644 -3.19 -30.55 4.87
CA VAL A 644 -3.68 -31.75 4.16
C VAL A 644 -2.94 -31.95 2.83
N HIS A 645 -2.19 -33.04 2.73
CA HIS A 645 -1.44 -33.38 1.52
C HIS A 645 -2.27 -33.95 0.36
N ARG A 646 -3.54 -34.35 0.62
CA ARG A 646 -4.41 -34.99 -0.37
C ARG A 646 -5.21 -34.02 -1.24
N TYR A 647 -5.38 -32.78 -0.80
CA TYR A 647 -6.15 -31.76 -1.53
C TYR A 647 -5.29 -30.51 -1.79
N PRO A 648 -4.17 -30.64 -2.52
CA PRO A 648 -3.29 -29.51 -2.77
C PRO A 648 -4.04 -28.44 -3.56
N GLY A 649 -4.07 -27.20 -3.05
CA GLY A 649 -4.72 -26.06 -3.70
C GLY A 649 -6.20 -26.28 -4.03
N TYR A 650 -6.93 -27.09 -3.25
CA TYR A 650 -8.32 -27.47 -3.55
C TYR A 650 -8.52 -28.12 -4.93
N ASN A 651 -7.55 -28.87 -5.45
CA ASN A 651 -7.75 -29.58 -6.70
C ASN A 651 -8.75 -30.75 -6.53
N THR A 652 -10.03 -30.48 -6.74
CA THR A 652 -11.11 -31.48 -6.67
C THR A 652 -11.06 -32.53 -7.79
N SER A 653 -10.14 -32.40 -8.77
CA SER A 653 -9.90 -33.44 -9.78
C SER A 653 -9.03 -34.59 -9.27
N CYS A 654 -8.38 -34.44 -8.11
CA CYS A 654 -7.69 -35.53 -7.42
C CYS A 654 -8.71 -36.28 -6.56
N SER A 655 -9.07 -37.51 -6.95
CA SER A 655 -9.93 -38.38 -6.13
C SER A 655 -9.16 -38.97 -4.96
N ASP A 656 -9.86 -39.20 -3.84
CA ASP A 656 -9.34 -39.83 -2.61
C ASP A 656 -8.71 -41.22 -2.79
#